data_AF-R4VZS1-F1
#
_entry.id   AF-R4VZS1-F1
#
_cell.length_a   1.000
_cell.length_b   1.000
_cell.length_c   1.000
_cell.angle_alpha   90.00
_cell.angle_beta   90.00
_cell.angle_gamma   90.00
#
_symmetry.space_group_name_H-M   'P 1'
#
loop_
_entity.id
_entity.type
_entity.pdbx_description
1 polymer ?
#
loop_
_entity_poly.entity_id
_entity_poly.type
_entity_poly.pdbx_seq_one_letter_code
_entity_poly.pdbx_strand_id
1 'polypeptide(L)'
;MTLSMDRETFVAHAGDVQGAEDDVDTGDPAVIRVATEIESEITPLSAYAALTGRTTDADAADHAFLLESGGKTAASDPDGAFRPSHATTDRHARYSFVGYDPEAVVTVGDDGAEVDVLGDDRYGDLIETNGGDVVDELRATMPDVRREGFDDSDRQRLDGGLVGFLGYDAVYDLWLDEVGVERPESRFPDAEFVLATRVLTFDDVEDSIELVFTPVVRPEDDAGAIYDSLAAEAERVESLLADAEPPETGGFDRVGETAGPREEYEDAVRQAKEHVLDGDIYQGVLSRKRELYGSVDPIGFYAALREVNPSPYMYLLAHDDCSIVGASPETLVSVLDESVMVNPIAGTCPRGAGPVEDRRLAGEMLADDKERAEHTMLVDLGRNDVRRVAEPGSVRVDEFMGVLKYSHVQHIESTVTATLAEHHDAFDATRATFPAGTLSGAPKIRAMEIIDELERSPRGPYGGGVGFYSWSGDAVFAIVIRTATVESGVDPAAVPDAAAVDADAAAAIDGSLDRITVQAGAGIVADSDPTAEFEETESKMDGTLAALERIEDGAARGEGERAAPADATAERSAQGGGDGEGPATEDGTSSEGAGRSADAAADDEAHRAEEPASDQREPAVSGDDAARDGGSVDEEQPATDDTAEQEVGR
;
A
#
# COMPACT_ATOMS: atom_id res chain seq x y z
N MET A 1 -4.09 -9.50 -33.28
CA MET A 1 -3.35 -9.98 -32.11
C MET A 1 -3.04 -11.47 -32.18
N THR A 2 -2.00 -11.92 -31.47
CA THR A 2 -1.77 -13.35 -31.19
C THR A 2 -1.56 -13.48 -29.69
N LEU A 3 -2.40 -14.28 -29.02
CA LEU A 3 -2.20 -14.62 -27.62
C LEU A 3 -0.84 -15.32 -27.44
N SER A 4 -0.23 -15.20 -26.26
CA SER A 4 1.08 -15.77 -25.91
C SER A 4 1.11 -17.30 -26.02
N MET A 5 -0.06 -17.91 -25.95
CA MET A 5 -0.28 -19.34 -26.09
C MET A 5 -1.27 -19.60 -27.24
N ASP A 6 -0.98 -20.57 -28.10
CA ASP A 6 -1.92 -20.99 -29.14
C ASP A 6 -3.04 -21.89 -28.58
N ARG A 7 -4.14 -22.00 -29.32
CA ARG A 7 -5.33 -22.77 -28.94
C ARG A 7 -5.04 -24.25 -28.63
N GLU A 8 -4.14 -24.89 -29.37
CA GLU A 8 -3.82 -26.31 -29.15
C GLU A 8 -3.06 -26.47 -27.83
N THR A 9 -2.11 -25.58 -27.56
CA THR A 9 -1.37 -25.52 -26.30
C THR A 9 -2.28 -25.20 -25.10
N PHE A 10 -3.21 -24.24 -25.23
CA PHE A 10 -4.20 -23.93 -24.18
C PHE A 10 -5.08 -25.13 -23.83
N VAL A 11 -5.63 -25.80 -24.84
CA VAL A 11 -6.44 -27.01 -24.64
C VAL A 11 -5.61 -28.14 -24.03
N ALA A 12 -4.31 -28.23 -24.33
CA ALA A 12 -3.43 -29.20 -23.70
C ALA A 12 -3.22 -28.91 -22.20
N HIS A 13 -2.98 -27.66 -21.80
CA HIS A 13 -2.85 -27.28 -20.39
C HIS A 13 -4.13 -27.56 -19.58
N ALA A 14 -5.30 -27.31 -20.20
CA ALA A 14 -6.60 -27.68 -19.65
C ALA A 14 -6.80 -29.20 -19.55
N GLY A 15 -6.18 -29.98 -20.45
CA GLY A 15 -6.47 -31.38 -20.71
C GLY A 15 -5.47 -32.42 -20.19
N ASP A 16 -4.44 -32.04 -19.41
CA ASP A 16 -3.43 -32.96 -18.83
C ASP A 16 -3.99 -33.92 -17.73
N VAL A 17 -5.26 -34.28 -17.86
CA VAL A 17 -6.05 -35.24 -17.07
C VAL A 17 -6.06 -36.64 -17.73
N GLN A 18 -5.54 -36.81 -18.94
CA GLN A 18 -5.52 -38.13 -19.62
C GLN A 18 -4.20 -38.89 -19.46
N GLY A 19 -3.94 -39.31 -18.21
CA GLY A 19 -2.92 -40.28 -17.85
C GLY A 19 -3.52 -41.60 -17.36
N ALA A 20 -3.72 -42.54 -18.29
CA ALA A 20 -4.01 -43.97 -18.09
C ALA A 20 -5.48 -44.40 -17.82
N GLU A 21 -5.90 -45.40 -18.60
CA GLU A 21 -7.14 -46.14 -18.49
C GLU A 21 -7.33 -46.69 -17.05
N ASP A 22 -8.57 -46.58 -16.55
CA ASP A 22 -9.10 -47.15 -15.31
C ASP A 22 -8.75 -46.44 -13.98
N ASP A 23 -9.24 -45.22 -13.76
CA ASP A 23 -10.00 -44.85 -12.54
C ASP A 23 -10.68 -43.48 -12.71
N VAL A 24 -11.86 -43.31 -12.12
CA VAL A 24 -12.67 -42.09 -12.19
C VAL A 24 -12.11 -41.07 -11.20
N ASP A 25 -11.07 -40.36 -11.61
CA ASP A 25 -10.66 -39.11 -11.00
C ASP A 25 -10.69 -38.04 -12.09
N THR A 26 -11.80 -37.29 -12.14
CA THR A 26 -11.90 -36.09 -12.97
C THR A 26 -10.87 -35.11 -12.43
N GLY A 27 -9.79 -34.86 -13.17
CA GLY A 27 -8.63 -34.11 -12.66
C GLY A 27 -8.94 -32.72 -12.13
N ASP A 28 -8.01 -32.15 -11.37
CA ASP A 28 -8.24 -30.88 -10.69
C ASP A 28 -8.40 -29.71 -11.70
N PRO A 29 -9.27 -28.72 -11.39
CA PRO A 29 -9.40 -27.50 -12.19
C PRO A 29 -8.05 -26.78 -12.33
N ALA A 30 -7.84 -26.12 -13.46
CA ALA A 30 -6.60 -25.41 -13.75
C ALA A 30 -6.85 -23.92 -14.03
N VAL A 31 -6.06 -23.06 -13.40
CA VAL A 31 -5.92 -21.66 -13.81
C VAL A 31 -4.82 -21.59 -14.87
N ILE A 32 -5.16 -21.08 -16.05
CA ILE A 32 -4.25 -21.03 -17.20
C ILE A 32 -3.94 -19.58 -17.51
N ARG A 33 -2.69 -19.17 -17.35
CA ARG A 33 -2.23 -17.83 -17.74
C ARG A 33 -2.06 -17.75 -19.26
N VAL A 34 -2.75 -16.80 -19.86
CA VAL A 34 -2.62 -16.43 -21.27
C VAL A 34 -2.56 -14.91 -21.35
N ALA A 35 -1.72 -14.36 -22.22
CA ALA A 35 -1.54 -12.92 -22.28
C ALA A 35 -1.34 -12.42 -23.71
N THR A 36 -1.45 -11.12 -23.91
CA THR A 36 -1.09 -10.46 -25.17
C THR A 36 -0.51 -9.08 -24.90
N GLU A 37 0.51 -8.71 -25.65
CA GLU A 37 1.03 -7.34 -25.64
C GLU A 37 0.00 -6.40 -26.30
N ILE A 38 -0.13 -5.20 -25.73
CA ILE A 38 -1.00 -4.12 -26.22
C ILE A 38 -0.10 -3.03 -26.79
N GLU A 39 -0.18 -2.78 -28.10
CA GLU A 39 0.56 -1.71 -28.76
C GLU A 39 -0.16 -0.36 -28.55
N SER A 40 -0.02 0.26 -27.37
CA SER A 40 -0.64 1.55 -27.03
C SER A 40 0.27 2.42 -26.15
N GLU A 41 0.14 3.74 -26.26
CA GLU A 41 0.78 4.73 -25.37
C GLU A 41 -0.17 5.19 -24.24
N ILE A 42 -1.22 4.41 -23.95
CA ILE A 42 -2.21 4.74 -22.94
C ILE A 42 -1.63 4.69 -21.52
N THR A 43 -2.06 5.59 -20.64
CA THR A 43 -1.68 5.57 -19.23
C THR A 43 -2.58 4.64 -18.40
N PRO A 44 -2.14 4.18 -17.21
CA PRO A 44 -2.97 3.33 -16.35
C PRO A 44 -4.35 3.94 -16.02
N LEU A 45 -4.39 5.24 -15.71
CA LEU A 45 -5.65 5.93 -15.40
C LEU A 45 -6.58 6.03 -16.61
N SER A 46 -6.03 6.27 -17.80
CA SER A 46 -6.82 6.30 -19.04
C SER A 46 -7.35 4.91 -19.41
N ALA A 47 -6.57 3.86 -19.18
CA ALA A 47 -7.02 2.49 -19.38
C ALA A 47 -8.13 2.11 -18.40
N TYR A 48 -7.97 2.44 -17.11
CA TYR A 48 -9.04 2.29 -16.11
C TYR A 48 -10.32 2.98 -16.58
N ALA A 49 -10.26 4.26 -16.92
CA ALA A 49 -11.43 5.01 -17.38
C ALA A 49 -12.05 4.43 -18.67
N ALA A 50 -11.23 3.93 -19.60
CA ALA A 50 -11.72 3.32 -20.82
C ALA A 50 -12.48 2.02 -20.54
N LEU A 51 -11.98 1.19 -19.63
CA LEU A 51 -12.56 -0.12 -19.33
C LEU A 51 -13.78 -0.05 -18.44
N THR A 52 -13.90 1.00 -17.62
CA THR A 52 -15.10 1.23 -16.79
C THR A 52 -16.18 2.06 -17.51
N GLY A 53 -16.12 2.18 -18.84
CA GLY A 53 -17.13 2.91 -19.64
C GLY A 53 -17.12 4.43 -19.46
N ARG A 54 -16.09 5.01 -18.83
CA ARG A 54 -16.02 6.47 -18.61
C ARG A 54 -15.69 7.24 -19.88
N THR A 55 -14.82 6.69 -20.74
CA THR A 55 -14.37 7.32 -21.99
C THR A 55 -14.74 6.53 -23.24
N THR A 56 -15.37 5.37 -23.08
CA THR A 56 -15.75 4.47 -24.17
C THR A 56 -17.19 3.98 -24.01
N ASP A 57 -17.71 3.24 -24.99
CA ASP A 57 -19.01 2.58 -24.93
C ASP A 57 -18.98 1.24 -24.13
N ALA A 58 -17.95 0.99 -23.32
CA ALA A 58 -17.93 -0.15 -22.41
C ALA A 58 -19.01 -0.02 -21.32
N ASP A 59 -19.48 -1.15 -20.81
CA ASP A 59 -20.38 -1.15 -19.65
C ASP A 59 -19.65 -0.61 -18.41
N ALA A 60 -20.41 -0.03 -17.48
CA ALA A 60 -19.84 0.37 -16.19
C ALA A 60 -19.37 -0.88 -15.45
N ALA A 61 -18.17 -0.81 -14.85
CA ALA A 61 -17.61 -1.89 -14.05
C ALA A 61 -17.54 -1.45 -12.59
N ASP A 62 -18.51 -1.93 -11.81
CA ASP A 62 -18.73 -1.51 -10.41
C ASP A 62 -17.66 -2.05 -9.43
N HIS A 63 -16.83 -2.99 -9.90
CA HIS A 63 -15.76 -3.66 -9.14
C HIS A 63 -14.38 -3.61 -9.83
N ALA A 64 -14.11 -2.54 -10.58
CA ALA A 64 -12.81 -2.31 -11.20
C ALA A 64 -11.78 -1.78 -10.19
N PHE A 65 -10.49 -1.97 -10.49
CA PHE A 65 -9.41 -1.40 -9.69
C PHE A 65 -8.27 -0.86 -10.55
N LEU A 66 -7.59 0.13 -9.99
CA LEU A 66 -6.29 0.62 -10.43
C LEU A 66 -5.34 0.55 -9.23
N LEU A 67 -4.27 -0.22 -9.36
CA LEU A 67 -3.14 -0.25 -8.43
C LEU A 67 -1.93 0.29 -9.17
N GLU A 68 -1.26 1.29 -8.63
CA GLU A 68 -0.17 1.96 -9.31
C GLU A 68 0.95 2.30 -8.35
N SER A 69 2.18 2.26 -8.83
CA SER A 69 3.30 2.78 -8.07
C SER A 69 3.66 4.19 -8.52
N GLY A 70 3.50 5.17 -7.63
CA GLY A 70 4.05 6.49 -7.85
C GLY A 70 5.57 6.45 -7.85
N GLY A 71 6.21 6.80 -8.98
CA GLY A 71 7.65 6.79 -9.12
C GLY A 71 8.38 7.51 -7.98
N LYS A 72 9.35 6.84 -7.35
CA LYS A 72 10.23 7.45 -6.33
C LYS A 72 11.09 8.51 -7.02
N THR A 73 10.93 9.78 -6.64
CA THR A 73 11.94 10.78 -7.02
C THR A 73 13.19 10.52 -6.18
N ALA A 74 14.18 9.82 -6.73
CA ALA A 74 15.50 9.65 -6.12
C ALA A 74 16.26 11.00 -6.08
N ALA A 75 15.81 11.92 -5.24
CA ALA A 75 16.43 13.23 -5.10
C ALA A 75 17.49 13.20 -3.98
N SER A 76 18.75 13.00 -4.40
CA SER A 76 20.03 13.27 -3.69
C SER A 76 20.85 12.07 -3.20
N ASP A 77 21.09 11.07 -4.03
CA ASP A 77 22.35 10.29 -3.97
C ASP A 77 22.92 10.11 -5.39
N PRO A 78 23.55 11.15 -5.97
CA PRO A 78 24.04 11.10 -7.35
C PRO A 78 25.19 10.11 -7.58
N ASP A 79 25.75 9.48 -6.53
CA ASP A 79 26.90 8.56 -6.65
C ASP A 79 26.75 7.23 -5.87
N GLY A 80 25.59 6.94 -5.27
CA GLY A 80 25.40 5.68 -4.54
C GLY A 80 26.31 5.53 -3.31
N ALA A 81 26.80 6.64 -2.74
CA ALA A 81 27.99 6.65 -1.88
C ALA A 81 27.80 5.96 -0.51
N PHE A 82 26.55 5.69 -0.12
CA PHE A 82 26.19 4.98 1.10
C PHE A 82 25.37 3.72 0.86
N ARG A 83 25.32 3.23 -0.38
CA ARG A 83 24.56 2.03 -0.72
C ARG A 83 25.34 0.78 -0.33
N PRO A 84 24.74 -0.17 0.43
CA PRO A 84 25.21 -1.55 0.42
C PRO A 84 25.22 -2.04 -1.05
N SER A 85 26.21 -2.83 -1.44
CA SER A 85 26.34 -3.37 -2.81
C SER A 85 25.17 -4.27 -3.27
N HIS A 86 24.17 -4.48 -2.42
CA HIS A 86 22.98 -5.30 -2.66
C HIS A 86 21.66 -4.49 -2.67
N ALA A 87 21.69 -3.19 -2.41
CA ALA A 87 20.49 -2.35 -2.46
C ALA A 87 20.25 -1.89 -3.91
N THR A 88 19.35 -2.57 -4.62
CA THR A 88 18.81 -2.09 -5.90
C THR A 88 17.83 -0.95 -5.65
N THR A 89 17.88 0.09 -6.48
CA THR A 89 16.99 1.26 -6.43
C THR A 89 15.54 0.96 -6.78
N ASP A 90 15.28 -0.23 -7.35
CA ASP A 90 14.09 -0.51 -8.14
C ASP A 90 13.10 -1.44 -7.42
N ARG A 91 13.09 -1.46 -6.09
CA ARG A 91 12.33 -2.48 -5.36
C ARG A 91 10.82 -2.24 -5.25
N HIS A 92 10.24 -1.14 -5.73
CA HIS A 92 8.83 -0.86 -5.46
C HIS A 92 8.02 -0.16 -6.57
N ALA A 93 8.57 0.09 -7.76
CA ALA A 93 7.88 0.94 -8.76
C ALA A 93 8.09 0.49 -10.21
N ARG A 94 7.88 -0.81 -10.48
CA ARG A 94 7.96 -1.34 -11.85
C ARG A 94 6.60 -1.49 -12.52
N TYR A 95 5.58 -1.88 -11.75
CA TYR A 95 4.31 -2.29 -12.30
C TYR A 95 3.15 -1.42 -11.83
N SER A 96 2.21 -1.20 -12.75
CA SER A 96 0.85 -0.75 -12.45
C SER A 96 -0.16 -1.75 -13.02
N PHE A 97 -1.30 -1.90 -12.36
CA PHE A 97 -2.31 -2.90 -12.67
C PHE A 97 -3.68 -2.25 -12.80
N VAL A 98 -4.41 -2.60 -13.87
CA VAL A 98 -5.81 -2.25 -14.05
C VAL A 98 -6.60 -3.54 -14.20
N GLY A 99 -7.51 -3.80 -13.28
CA GLY A 99 -8.45 -4.93 -13.36
C GLY A 99 -9.88 -4.45 -13.61
N TYR A 100 -10.63 -5.26 -14.35
CA TYR A 100 -12.02 -5.00 -14.73
C TYR A 100 -12.75 -6.34 -14.90
N ASP A 101 -14.08 -6.30 -14.89
CA ASP A 101 -14.96 -7.46 -15.04
C ASP A 101 -14.51 -8.68 -14.20
N PRO A 102 -14.42 -8.55 -12.86
CA PRO A 102 -14.04 -9.66 -12.00
C PRO A 102 -15.09 -10.78 -12.03
N GLU A 103 -14.67 -11.99 -11.68
CA GLU A 103 -15.55 -13.16 -11.76
C GLU A 103 -16.45 -13.30 -10.53
N ALA A 104 -15.98 -12.82 -9.38
CA ALA A 104 -16.72 -12.81 -8.13
C ALA A 104 -16.27 -11.67 -7.21
N VAL A 105 -17.13 -11.33 -6.25
CA VAL A 105 -16.84 -10.46 -5.11
C VAL A 105 -16.99 -11.29 -3.85
N VAL A 106 -16.02 -11.18 -2.96
CA VAL A 106 -15.98 -11.83 -1.66
C VAL A 106 -16.04 -10.76 -0.60
N THR A 107 -17.11 -10.76 0.18
CA THR A 107 -17.34 -9.80 1.26
C THR A 107 -17.33 -10.56 2.59
N VAL A 108 -16.43 -10.21 3.50
CA VAL A 108 -16.34 -10.85 4.82
C VAL A 108 -16.75 -9.86 5.90
N GLY A 109 -17.84 -10.18 6.59
CA GLY A 109 -18.39 -9.39 7.70
C GLY A 109 -18.30 -10.11 9.04
N ASP A 110 -19.07 -9.64 10.00
CA ASP A 110 -19.25 -10.26 11.32
C ASP A 110 -20.01 -11.60 11.27
N ASP A 111 -20.90 -11.76 10.30
CA ASP A 111 -21.67 -12.98 10.07
C ASP A 111 -20.96 -14.02 9.18
N GLY A 112 -19.71 -13.76 8.77
CA GLY A 112 -18.89 -14.62 7.89
C GLY A 112 -18.74 -14.08 6.47
N ALA A 113 -18.37 -14.95 5.54
CA ALA A 113 -18.15 -14.60 4.13
C ALA A 113 -19.39 -14.77 3.24
N GLU A 114 -19.67 -13.76 2.43
CA GLU A 114 -20.64 -13.77 1.33
C GLU A 114 -19.89 -13.69 -0.01
N VAL A 115 -20.34 -14.47 -1.00
CA VAL A 115 -19.72 -14.55 -2.32
C VAL A 115 -20.77 -14.26 -3.39
N ASP A 116 -20.56 -13.18 -4.13
CA ASP A 116 -21.37 -12.79 -5.28
C ASP A 116 -20.63 -13.12 -6.57
N VAL A 117 -21.12 -14.12 -7.31
CA VAL A 117 -20.57 -14.48 -8.63
C VAL A 117 -21.14 -13.53 -9.67
N LEU A 118 -20.27 -12.73 -10.30
CA LEU A 118 -20.66 -11.68 -11.25
C LEU A 118 -20.51 -12.12 -12.70
N GLY A 119 -19.44 -12.88 -12.97
CA GLY A 119 -19.04 -13.28 -14.32
C GLY A 119 -19.65 -14.61 -14.73
N ASP A 120 -18.78 -15.60 -14.92
CA ASP A 120 -19.21 -16.93 -15.33
C ASP A 120 -19.68 -17.75 -14.12
N ASP A 121 -20.93 -18.25 -14.16
CA ASP A 121 -21.54 -19.09 -13.10
C ASP A 121 -20.64 -20.26 -12.67
N ARG A 122 -19.68 -20.67 -13.51
CA ARG A 122 -18.67 -21.69 -13.18
C ARG A 122 -17.88 -21.44 -11.91
N TYR A 123 -17.67 -20.17 -11.55
CA TYR A 123 -16.89 -19.84 -10.36
C TYR A 123 -17.65 -20.11 -9.06
N GLY A 124 -18.99 -20.19 -9.10
CA GLY A 124 -19.79 -20.45 -7.91
C GLY A 124 -19.54 -21.80 -7.25
N ASP A 125 -19.16 -22.83 -8.03
CA ASP A 125 -18.82 -24.15 -7.49
C ASP A 125 -17.35 -24.27 -7.08
N LEU A 126 -16.52 -23.25 -7.35
CA LEU A 126 -15.07 -23.25 -7.13
C LEU A 126 -14.64 -22.40 -5.93
N ILE A 127 -15.52 -21.51 -5.46
CA ILE A 127 -15.27 -20.62 -4.34
C ILE A 127 -15.95 -21.22 -3.12
N GLU A 128 -15.16 -21.52 -2.10
CA GLU A 128 -15.66 -22.07 -0.85
C GLU A 128 -15.58 -21.04 0.28
N THR A 129 -16.37 -21.25 1.32
CA THR A 129 -16.24 -20.57 2.62
C THR A 129 -16.01 -21.62 3.69
N ASN A 130 -15.29 -21.27 4.76
CA ASN A 130 -14.86 -22.24 5.77
C ASN A 130 -15.29 -21.90 7.20
N GLY A 131 -15.88 -20.74 7.44
CA GLY A 131 -16.28 -20.28 8.77
C GLY A 131 -15.10 -20.05 9.72
N GLY A 132 -13.89 -19.85 9.18
CA GLY A 132 -12.69 -19.45 9.91
C GLY A 132 -12.65 -17.94 10.15
N ASP A 133 -11.49 -17.45 10.56
CA ASP A 133 -11.27 -16.00 10.64
C ASP A 133 -11.27 -15.35 9.24
N VAL A 134 -11.36 -14.03 9.18
CA VAL A 134 -11.41 -13.26 7.93
C VAL A 134 -10.31 -13.62 6.93
N VAL A 135 -9.10 -13.94 7.40
CA VAL A 135 -7.99 -14.35 6.53
C VAL A 135 -8.16 -15.81 6.08
N ASP A 136 -8.71 -16.68 6.91
CA ASP A 136 -9.06 -18.05 6.53
C ASP A 136 -10.21 -18.09 5.52
N GLU A 137 -11.20 -17.21 5.64
CA GLU A 137 -12.28 -17.08 4.64
C GLU A 137 -11.73 -16.59 3.31
N LEU A 138 -10.88 -15.55 3.31
CA LEU A 138 -10.20 -15.10 2.10
C LEU A 138 -9.34 -16.21 1.47
N ARG A 139 -8.64 -17.00 2.28
CA ARG A 139 -7.88 -18.17 1.80
C ARG A 139 -8.79 -19.20 1.14
N ALA A 140 -9.94 -19.52 1.73
CA ALA A 140 -10.87 -20.52 1.19
C ALA A 140 -11.58 -20.07 -0.08
N THR A 141 -11.78 -18.75 -0.23
CA THR A 141 -12.44 -18.19 -1.40
C THR A 141 -11.52 -18.09 -2.62
N MET A 142 -10.21 -18.24 -2.43
CA MET A 142 -9.26 -18.41 -3.52
C MET A 142 -9.31 -19.87 -4.02
N PRO A 143 -9.77 -20.13 -5.27
CA PRO A 143 -9.92 -21.48 -5.77
C PRO A 143 -8.63 -22.30 -5.68
N ASP A 144 -8.71 -23.53 -5.16
CA ASP A 144 -7.59 -24.47 -5.18
C ASP A 144 -7.46 -25.09 -6.57
N VAL A 145 -6.50 -24.59 -7.34
CA VAL A 145 -6.36 -24.87 -8.78
C VAL A 145 -4.91 -25.11 -9.16
N ARG A 146 -4.69 -26.02 -10.11
CA ARG A 146 -3.38 -26.19 -10.75
C ARG A 146 -3.05 -24.98 -11.60
N ARG A 147 -1.81 -24.50 -11.52
CA ARG A 147 -1.34 -23.31 -12.27
C ARG A 147 -0.60 -23.72 -13.53
N GLU A 148 -1.02 -23.18 -14.66
CA GLU A 148 -0.44 -23.51 -15.98
C GLU A 148 -0.13 -22.24 -16.78
N GLY A 149 0.99 -22.21 -17.50
CA GLY A 149 1.39 -21.06 -18.33
C GLY A 149 1.93 -19.84 -17.55
N PHE A 150 2.18 -20.00 -16.25
CA PHE A 150 2.82 -18.97 -15.43
C PHE A 150 4.35 -18.98 -15.67
N ASP A 151 4.91 -17.80 -15.89
CA ASP A 151 6.35 -17.64 -16.06
C ASP A 151 7.04 -17.63 -14.68
N ASP A 152 8.26 -18.17 -14.62
CA ASP A 152 9.19 -17.93 -13.50
C ASP A 152 9.71 -16.48 -13.60
N SER A 153 8.83 -15.48 -13.47
CA SER A 153 9.15 -14.06 -13.69
C SER A 153 9.35 -13.28 -12.40
N ASP A 154 9.78 -12.02 -12.53
CA ASP A 154 10.10 -11.17 -11.39
C ASP A 154 8.92 -10.97 -10.43
N ARG A 155 9.30 -11.03 -9.16
CA ARG A 155 8.55 -11.19 -7.91
C ARG A 155 7.49 -10.13 -7.54
N GLN A 156 6.97 -9.29 -8.43
CA GLN A 156 5.96 -8.25 -8.05
C GLN A 156 4.78 -8.15 -9.01
N ARG A 157 4.48 -9.24 -9.73
CA ARG A 157 3.50 -9.23 -10.80
C ARG A 157 2.14 -9.75 -10.31
N LEU A 158 1.07 -9.02 -10.61
CA LEU A 158 -0.32 -9.47 -10.44
C LEU A 158 -0.83 -10.01 -11.78
N ASP A 159 -0.84 -11.33 -11.94
CA ASP A 159 -1.44 -12.00 -13.11
C ASP A 159 -2.95 -12.26 -12.94
N GLY A 160 -3.47 -12.06 -11.73
CA GLY A 160 -4.84 -12.36 -11.33
C GLY A 160 -4.85 -12.94 -9.91
N GLY A 161 -6.04 -13.06 -9.32
CA GLY A 161 -6.23 -13.53 -7.95
C GLY A 161 -7.20 -12.63 -7.18
N LEU A 162 -7.06 -12.55 -5.86
CA LEU A 162 -7.90 -11.71 -5.02
C LEU A 162 -7.32 -10.30 -4.92
N VAL A 163 -8.11 -9.27 -5.22
CA VAL A 163 -7.69 -7.86 -5.13
C VAL A 163 -8.72 -7.07 -4.34
N GLY A 164 -8.31 -6.28 -3.36
CA GLY A 164 -9.26 -5.64 -2.47
C GLY A 164 -8.65 -5.00 -1.24
N PHE A 165 -9.47 -4.85 -0.21
CA PHE A 165 -9.04 -4.32 1.08
C PHE A 165 -9.40 -5.26 2.24
N LEU A 166 -8.53 -5.25 3.26
CA LEU A 166 -8.74 -5.82 4.58
C LEU A 166 -8.85 -4.64 5.55
N GLY A 167 -10.05 -4.35 6.04
CA GLY A 167 -10.33 -3.30 7.01
C GLY A 167 -9.69 -3.56 8.36
N TYR A 168 -9.35 -2.51 9.09
CA TYR A 168 -8.80 -2.61 10.45
C TYR A 168 -9.72 -3.39 11.39
N ASP A 169 -11.04 -3.34 11.20
CA ASP A 169 -11.99 -4.03 12.08
C ASP A 169 -11.82 -5.58 12.03
N ALA A 170 -11.10 -6.13 11.04
CA ALA A 170 -10.61 -7.51 11.07
C ALA A 170 -9.84 -7.89 12.35
N VAL A 171 -9.30 -6.92 13.11
CA VAL A 171 -8.61 -7.20 14.38
C VAL A 171 -9.50 -7.80 15.46
N TYR A 172 -10.82 -7.59 15.40
CA TYR A 172 -11.73 -8.19 16.38
C TYR A 172 -11.66 -9.70 16.29
N ASP A 173 -11.92 -10.21 15.09
CA ASP A 173 -11.87 -11.64 14.78
C ASP A 173 -10.45 -12.23 14.91
N LEU A 174 -9.42 -11.52 14.44
CA LEU A 174 -8.04 -12.03 14.47
C LEU A 174 -7.37 -12.01 15.85
N TRP A 175 -7.76 -11.09 16.74
CA TRP A 175 -7.00 -10.84 17.97
C TRP A 175 -7.85 -10.48 19.20
N LEU A 176 -8.84 -9.60 19.04
CA LEU A 176 -9.50 -8.99 20.21
C LEU A 176 -10.60 -9.85 20.81
N ASP A 177 -11.23 -10.71 20.01
CA ASP A 177 -12.21 -11.69 20.47
C ASP A 177 -11.57 -12.70 21.45
N GLU A 178 -10.31 -13.07 21.22
CA GLU A 178 -9.55 -13.95 22.11
C GLU A 178 -9.35 -13.36 23.52
N VAL A 179 -9.34 -12.03 23.64
CA VAL A 179 -9.21 -11.31 24.91
C VAL A 179 -10.54 -10.73 25.41
N GLY A 180 -11.64 -10.99 24.69
CA GLY A 180 -13.01 -10.70 25.13
C GLY A 180 -13.45 -9.25 24.92
N VAL A 181 -12.88 -8.54 23.94
CA VAL A 181 -13.40 -7.26 23.48
C VAL A 181 -14.57 -7.53 22.53
N GLU A 182 -15.69 -6.87 22.75
CA GLU A 182 -16.88 -7.04 21.89
C GLU A 182 -16.74 -6.18 20.64
N ARG A 183 -17.00 -6.78 19.48
CA ARG A 183 -16.97 -6.10 18.20
C ARG A 183 -18.06 -5.01 18.09
N PRO A 184 -17.71 -3.76 17.75
CA PRO A 184 -18.67 -2.71 17.47
C PRO A 184 -19.27 -2.82 16.06
N GLU A 185 -20.48 -2.26 15.86
CA GLU A 185 -21.09 -2.13 14.53
C GLU A 185 -20.24 -1.21 13.63
N SER A 186 -19.76 -1.75 12.51
CA SER A 186 -19.00 -0.99 11.49
C SER A 186 -19.85 -0.68 10.27
N ARG A 187 -19.45 0.36 9.52
CA ARG A 187 -20.05 0.71 8.22
C ARG A 187 -19.51 -0.14 7.07
N PHE A 188 -18.37 -0.79 7.28
CA PHE A 188 -17.63 -1.50 6.26
C PHE A 188 -17.49 -2.97 6.67
N PRO A 189 -17.40 -3.89 5.70
CA PRO A 189 -16.98 -5.26 5.98
C PRO A 189 -15.53 -5.29 6.49
N ASP A 190 -15.13 -6.41 7.10
CA ASP A 190 -13.73 -6.64 7.48
C ASP A 190 -12.85 -6.83 6.26
N ALA A 191 -13.40 -7.40 5.19
CA ALA A 191 -12.70 -7.54 3.93
C ALA A 191 -13.67 -7.49 2.76
N GLU A 192 -13.22 -6.91 1.66
CA GLU A 192 -13.90 -7.04 0.37
C GLU A 192 -12.86 -7.21 -0.73
N PHE A 193 -12.93 -8.32 -1.44
CA PHE A 193 -11.97 -8.69 -2.49
C PHE A 193 -12.69 -9.17 -3.75
N VAL A 194 -12.19 -8.77 -4.90
CA VAL A 194 -12.64 -9.25 -6.20
C VAL A 194 -11.75 -10.39 -6.67
N LEU A 195 -12.34 -11.43 -7.28
CA LEU A 195 -11.59 -12.45 -8.00
C LEU A 195 -11.30 -11.97 -9.42
N ALA A 196 -10.11 -11.38 -9.60
CA ALA A 196 -9.66 -10.81 -10.85
C ALA A 196 -9.02 -11.87 -11.76
N THR A 197 -9.56 -12.02 -12.98
CA THR A 197 -9.01 -12.90 -14.01
C THR A 197 -8.61 -12.17 -15.29
N ARG A 198 -8.83 -10.85 -15.34
CA ARG A 198 -8.51 -9.94 -16.44
C ARG A 198 -7.75 -8.76 -15.87
N VAL A 199 -6.46 -8.66 -16.18
CA VAL A 199 -5.59 -7.60 -15.64
C VAL A 199 -4.73 -7.04 -16.76
N LEU A 200 -4.75 -5.71 -16.93
CA LEU A 200 -3.73 -4.99 -17.69
C LEU A 200 -2.55 -4.69 -16.77
N THR A 201 -1.38 -5.16 -17.16
CA THR A 201 -0.10 -4.91 -16.49
C THR A 201 0.70 -3.91 -17.30
N PHE A 202 1.09 -2.81 -16.68
CA PHE A 202 1.99 -1.80 -17.23
C PHE A 202 3.37 -2.01 -16.61
N ASP A 203 4.39 -2.24 -17.44
CA ASP A 203 5.80 -2.32 -17.02
C ASP A 203 6.50 -1.00 -17.34
N ASP A 204 6.72 -0.17 -16.33
CA ASP A 204 7.34 1.16 -16.48
C ASP A 204 8.84 1.07 -16.87
N VAL A 205 9.48 -0.08 -16.64
CA VAL A 205 10.90 -0.28 -16.95
C VAL A 205 11.09 -0.69 -18.40
N GLU A 206 10.26 -1.62 -18.88
CA GLU A 206 10.30 -2.11 -20.26
C GLU A 206 9.42 -1.28 -21.22
N ASP A 207 8.65 -0.32 -20.70
CA ASP A 207 7.72 0.54 -21.46
C ASP A 207 6.74 -0.32 -22.28
N SER A 208 6.10 -1.27 -21.61
CA SER A 208 5.23 -2.28 -22.23
C SER A 208 3.92 -2.46 -21.48
N ILE A 209 2.87 -2.82 -22.20
CA ILE A 209 1.55 -3.10 -21.67
C ILE A 209 1.16 -4.53 -22.06
N GLU A 210 0.77 -5.34 -21.10
CA GLU A 210 0.33 -6.71 -21.30
C GLU A 210 -1.09 -6.90 -20.73
N LEU A 211 -2.01 -7.38 -21.56
CA LEU A 211 -3.32 -7.84 -21.11
C LEU A 211 -3.21 -9.32 -20.74
N VAL A 212 -3.41 -9.62 -19.46
CA VAL A 212 -3.32 -10.95 -18.88
C VAL A 212 -4.70 -11.50 -18.59
N PHE A 213 -4.90 -12.77 -18.97
CA PHE A 213 -6.05 -13.58 -18.66
C PHE A 213 -5.64 -14.79 -17.82
N THR A 214 -6.38 -15.05 -16.75
CA THR A 214 -6.23 -16.26 -15.92
C THR A 214 -7.58 -16.93 -15.69
N PRO A 215 -8.25 -17.44 -16.75
CA PRO A 215 -9.45 -18.23 -16.57
C PRO A 215 -9.17 -19.50 -15.75
N VAL A 216 -10.12 -19.87 -14.89
CA VAL A 216 -10.17 -21.22 -14.33
C VAL A 216 -10.94 -22.12 -15.29
N VAL A 217 -10.33 -23.27 -15.65
CA VAL A 217 -10.88 -24.25 -16.59
C VAL A 217 -11.06 -25.57 -15.87
N ARG A 218 -12.31 -26.04 -15.79
CA ARG A 218 -12.68 -27.33 -15.21
C ARG A 218 -12.58 -28.44 -16.26
N PRO A 219 -12.40 -29.71 -15.87
CA PRO A 219 -12.30 -30.83 -16.82
C PRO A 219 -13.50 -30.97 -17.77
N GLU A 220 -14.69 -30.58 -17.33
CA GLU A 220 -15.94 -30.62 -18.08
C GLU A 220 -16.15 -29.42 -19.02
N ASP A 221 -15.35 -28.37 -18.87
CA ASP A 221 -15.49 -27.16 -19.67
C ASP A 221 -14.96 -27.34 -21.10
N ASP A 222 -15.54 -26.63 -22.06
CA ASP A 222 -14.98 -26.55 -23.42
C ASP A 222 -13.84 -25.53 -23.43
N ALA A 223 -12.62 -26.01 -23.12
CA ALA A 223 -11.40 -25.19 -23.14
C ALA A 223 -11.18 -24.48 -24.48
N GLY A 224 -11.62 -25.08 -25.59
CA GLY A 224 -11.53 -24.45 -26.90
C GLY A 224 -12.45 -23.23 -27.03
N ALA A 225 -13.68 -23.33 -26.53
CA ALA A 225 -14.62 -22.21 -26.52
C ALA A 225 -14.17 -21.10 -25.56
N ILE A 226 -13.59 -21.44 -24.41
CA ILE A 226 -13.01 -20.48 -23.47
C ILE A 226 -11.89 -19.70 -24.18
N TYR A 227 -10.93 -20.39 -24.82
CA TYR A 227 -9.87 -19.73 -25.58
C TYR A 227 -10.41 -18.78 -26.65
N ASP A 228 -11.41 -19.22 -27.42
CA ASP A 228 -12.02 -18.42 -28.47
C ASP A 228 -12.68 -17.14 -27.89
N SER A 229 -13.23 -17.21 -26.67
CA SER A 229 -13.75 -16.05 -25.93
C SER A 229 -12.64 -15.09 -25.47
N LEU A 230 -11.52 -15.61 -24.95
CA LEU A 230 -10.38 -14.77 -24.53
C LEU A 230 -9.77 -14.04 -25.72
N ALA A 231 -9.67 -14.70 -26.88
CA ALA A 231 -9.17 -14.08 -28.10
C ALA A 231 -10.07 -12.94 -28.58
N ALA A 232 -11.40 -13.14 -28.54
CA ALA A 232 -12.36 -12.09 -28.87
C ALA A 232 -12.30 -10.91 -27.89
N GLU A 233 -12.09 -11.22 -26.61
CA GLU A 233 -11.96 -10.22 -25.56
C GLU A 233 -10.68 -9.38 -25.70
N ALA A 234 -9.55 -10.02 -26.05
CA ALA A 234 -8.31 -9.33 -26.37
C ALA A 234 -8.49 -8.32 -27.51
N GLU A 235 -9.16 -8.72 -28.59
CA GLU A 235 -9.47 -7.83 -29.73
C GLU A 235 -10.40 -6.67 -29.33
N ARG A 236 -11.38 -6.92 -28.43
CA ARG A 236 -12.27 -5.88 -27.90
C ARG A 236 -11.48 -4.84 -27.11
N VAL A 237 -10.66 -5.28 -26.16
CA VAL A 237 -9.87 -4.41 -25.28
C VAL A 237 -8.86 -3.60 -26.09
N GLU A 238 -8.13 -4.22 -27.02
CA GLU A 238 -7.21 -3.51 -27.92
C GLU A 238 -7.93 -2.38 -28.67
N SER A 239 -9.14 -2.66 -29.21
CA SER A 239 -9.95 -1.65 -29.89
C SER A 239 -10.39 -0.52 -28.95
N LEU A 240 -10.81 -0.84 -27.72
CA LEU A 240 -11.23 0.16 -26.74
C LEU A 240 -10.06 1.08 -26.35
N LEU A 241 -8.90 0.51 -26.10
CA LEU A 241 -7.71 1.25 -25.68
C LEU A 241 -7.08 2.08 -26.82
N ALA A 242 -7.24 1.64 -28.07
CA ALA A 242 -6.75 2.38 -29.24
C ALA A 242 -7.52 3.70 -29.46
N ASP A 243 -8.81 3.73 -29.13
CA ASP A 243 -9.68 4.89 -29.27
C ASP A 243 -9.81 5.70 -27.96
N ALA A 244 -9.18 5.26 -26.87
CA ALA A 244 -9.31 5.88 -25.57
C ALA A 244 -8.63 7.25 -25.49
N GLU A 245 -9.38 8.25 -25.04
CA GLU A 245 -8.87 9.56 -24.68
C GLU A 245 -8.61 9.66 -23.16
N PRO A 246 -7.70 10.55 -22.70
CA PRO A 246 -7.58 10.85 -21.28
C PRO A 246 -8.93 11.24 -20.66
N PRO A 247 -9.29 10.75 -19.46
CA PRO A 247 -10.60 11.01 -18.89
C PRO A 247 -10.80 12.50 -18.59
N GLU A 248 -11.98 13.02 -18.91
CA GLU A 248 -12.44 14.28 -18.34
C GLU A 248 -12.74 14.03 -16.85
N THR A 249 -11.99 14.69 -15.98
CA THR A 249 -12.16 14.62 -14.53
C THR A 249 -13.23 15.60 -14.09
N GLY A 250 -14.23 15.10 -13.36
CA GLY A 250 -15.23 15.89 -12.65
C GLY A 250 -14.64 16.65 -11.46
N GLY A 251 -15.54 17.29 -10.70
CA GLY A 251 -15.20 18.10 -9.54
C GLY A 251 -15.62 17.48 -8.22
N PHE A 252 -15.61 18.31 -7.18
CA PHE A 252 -16.22 18.00 -5.89
C PHE A 252 -17.20 19.12 -5.49
N ASP A 253 -18.49 18.86 -5.63
CA ASP A 253 -19.55 19.79 -5.22
C ASP A 253 -19.84 19.62 -3.72
N ARG A 254 -18.98 20.20 -2.90
CA ARG A 254 -19.06 20.09 -1.45
C ARG A 254 -20.24 20.86 -0.85
N VAL A 255 -20.99 20.19 0.01
CA VAL A 255 -22.16 20.74 0.72
C VAL A 255 -22.03 20.75 2.25
N GLY A 256 -21.01 20.08 2.79
CA GLY A 256 -20.80 20.03 4.25
C GLY A 256 -19.50 19.37 4.68
N GLU A 257 -19.22 19.43 5.99
CA GLU A 257 -18.14 18.69 6.65
C GLU A 257 -18.33 18.57 8.17
N THR A 258 -17.86 17.45 8.74
CA THR A 258 -17.63 17.27 10.17
C THR A 258 -16.20 16.82 10.47
N ALA A 259 -15.65 17.20 11.63
CA ALA A 259 -14.25 16.89 12.00
C ALA A 259 -14.08 16.34 13.44
N GLY A 260 -15.19 16.10 14.14
CA GLY A 260 -15.20 15.79 15.57
C GLY A 260 -14.70 16.96 16.46
N PRO A 261 -14.98 16.92 17.77
CA PRO A 261 -14.50 17.92 18.71
C PRO A 261 -13.04 17.67 19.09
N ARG A 262 -12.19 18.67 18.89
CA ARG A 262 -10.77 18.65 19.27
C ARG A 262 -10.54 18.27 20.73
N GLU A 263 -11.35 18.81 21.64
CA GLU A 263 -11.18 18.58 23.09
C GLU A 263 -11.25 17.09 23.46
N GLU A 264 -12.14 16.32 22.81
CA GLU A 264 -12.27 14.89 23.09
C GLU A 264 -11.08 14.09 22.57
N TYR A 265 -10.53 14.43 21.41
CA TYR A 265 -9.28 13.81 20.94
C TYR A 265 -8.13 14.12 21.90
N GLU A 266 -7.99 15.36 22.34
CA GLU A 266 -6.95 15.72 23.31
C GLU A 266 -7.12 14.99 24.65
N ASP A 267 -8.36 14.76 25.10
CA ASP A 267 -8.66 13.96 26.29
C ASP A 267 -8.33 12.47 26.10
N ALA A 268 -8.59 11.91 24.92
CA ALA A 268 -8.16 10.56 24.57
C ALA A 268 -6.63 10.43 24.58
N VAL A 269 -5.90 11.42 24.03
CA VAL A 269 -4.44 11.47 24.11
C VAL A 269 -3.96 11.50 25.56
N ARG A 270 -4.57 12.32 26.42
CA ARG A 270 -4.21 12.37 27.86
C ARG A 270 -4.38 11.00 28.53
N GLN A 271 -5.46 10.28 28.23
CA GLN A 271 -5.72 8.94 28.77
C GLN A 271 -4.74 7.89 28.23
N ALA A 272 -4.49 7.86 26.92
CA ALA A 272 -3.48 6.97 26.32
C ALA A 272 -2.07 7.21 26.92
N LYS A 273 -1.72 8.47 27.20
CA LYS A 273 -0.48 8.79 27.91
C LYS A 273 -0.43 8.24 29.33
N GLU A 274 -1.56 8.23 30.06
CA GLU A 274 -1.63 7.62 31.38
C GLU A 274 -1.33 6.11 31.30
N HIS A 275 -1.89 5.40 30.31
CA HIS A 275 -1.54 4.00 30.04
C HIS A 275 -0.05 3.80 29.73
N VAL A 276 0.58 4.73 28.98
CA VAL A 276 2.03 4.68 28.73
C VAL A 276 2.83 4.86 30.04
N LEU A 277 2.43 5.80 30.89
CA LEU A 277 3.11 6.08 32.15
C LEU A 277 2.93 4.96 33.18
N ASP A 278 1.78 4.29 33.17
CA ASP A 278 1.48 3.13 34.02
C ASP A 278 2.16 1.85 33.52
N GLY A 279 2.68 1.86 32.29
CA GLY A 279 3.44 0.76 31.69
C GLY A 279 2.56 -0.30 31.03
N ASP A 280 1.31 0.02 30.71
CA ASP A 280 0.41 -0.86 29.96
C ASP A 280 0.88 -1.01 28.51
N ILE A 281 1.34 0.11 27.93
CA ILE A 281 1.86 0.22 26.56
C ILE A 281 3.13 1.08 26.55
N TYR A 282 3.99 0.86 25.56
CA TYR A 282 5.08 1.77 25.21
C TYR A 282 4.58 2.89 24.29
N GLN A 283 3.65 2.53 23.40
CA GLN A 283 3.00 3.44 22.45
C GLN A 283 1.61 2.92 22.10
N GLY A 284 0.68 3.84 21.88
CA GLY A 284 -0.61 3.58 21.23
C GLY A 284 -0.85 4.61 20.13
N VAL A 285 -1.55 4.25 19.06
CA VAL A 285 -1.79 5.14 17.92
C VAL A 285 -3.26 5.46 17.88
N LEU A 286 -3.62 6.67 18.31
CA LEU A 286 -5.00 7.16 18.27
C LEU A 286 -5.25 7.93 16.99
N SER A 287 -6.46 7.82 16.48
CA SER A 287 -6.88 8.41 15.22
C SER A 287 -8.17 9.20 15.35
N ARG A 288 -8.42 10.03 14.35
CA ARG A 288 -9.69 10.72 14.16
C ARG A 288 -9.94 10.93 12.68
N LYS A 289 -11.21 11.17 12.36
CA LYS A 289 -11.68 11.36 10.99
C LYS A 289 -12.28 12.75 10.75
N ARG A 290 -12.17 13.20 9.52
CA ARG A 290 -12.95 14.27 8.90
C ARG A 290 -13.86 13.63 7.86
N GLU A 291 -15.13 13.99 7.88
CA GLU A 291 -16.11 13.54 6.90
C GLU A 291 -16.60 14.74 6.10
N LEU A 292 -16.41 14.71 4.79
CA LEU A 292 -16.91 15.73 3.87
C LEU A 292 -18.13 15.16 3.14
N TYR A 293 -19.07 16.02 2.77
CA TYR A 293 -20.30 15.61 2.10
C TYR A 293 -20.49 16.41 0.83
N GLY A 294 -20.90 15.77 -0.26
CA GLY A 294 -21.08 16.39 -1.57
C GLY A 294 -21.26 15.39 -2.69
N SER A 295 -20.98 15.80 -3.92
CA SER A 295 -20.85 14.90 -5.07
C SER A 295 -19.42 14.97 -5.58
N VAL A 296 -18.69 13.85 -5.55
CA VAL A 296 -17.27 13.80 -5.92
C VAL A 296 -17.05 12.83 -7.07
N ASP A 297 -16.19 13.17 -8.03
CA ASP A 297 -15.69 12.22 -9.03
C ASP A 297 -14.46 11.48 -8.47
N PRO A 298 -14.54 10.16 -8.19
CA PRO A 298 -13.40 9.38 -7.68
C PRO A 298 -12.18 9.36 -8.63
N ILE A 299 -12.40 9.37 -9.95
CA ILE A 299 -11.31 9.43 -10.94
C ILE A 299 -10.62 10.79 -10.88
N GLY A 300 -11.40 11.87 -10.79
CA GLY A 300 -10.89 13.22 -10.62
C GLY A 300 -10.12 13.40 -9.30
N PHE A 301 -10.63 12.80 -8.23
CA PHE A 301 -9.98 12.80 -6.94
C PHE A 301 -8.66 12.01 -6.94
N TYR A 302 -8.63 10.80 -7.53
CA TYR A 302 -7.41 10.01 -7.69
C TYR A 302 -6.35 10.79 -8.49
N ALA A 303 -6.73 11.40 -9.61
CA ALA A 303 -5.83 12.20 -10.44
C ALA A 303 -5.23 13.37 -9.64
N ALA A 304 -6.06 14.11 -8.90
CA ALA A 304 -5.60 15.20 -8.04
C ALA A 304 -4.67 14.70 -6.91
N LEU A 305 -5.00 13.57 -6.29
CA LEU A 305 -4.20 12.97 -5.23
C LEU A 305 -2.81 12.55 -5.73
N ARG A 306 -2.74 11.98 -6.93
CA ARG A 306 -1.48 11.62 -7.58
C ARG A 306 -0.58 12.83 -7.83
N GLU A 307 -1.16 13.98 -8.20
CA GLU A 307 -0.40 15.22 -8.39
C GLU A 307 0.10 15.81 -7.06
N VAL A 308 -0.76 15.80 -6.03
CA VAL A 308 -0.47 16.43 -4.74
C VAL A 308 0.49 15.58 -3.90
N ASN A 309 0.33 14.26 -3.90
CA ASN A 309 1.05 13.37 -3.00
C ASN A 309 1.40 12.01 -3.62
N PRO A 310 2.25 11.97 -4.68
CA PRO A 310 2.66 10.73 -5.29
C PRO A 310 3.37 9.83 -4.27
N SER A 311 2.88 8.60 -4.13
CA SER A 311 3.36 7.63 -3.14
C SER A 311 3.62 6.26 -3.78
N PRO A 312 4.41 5.37 -3.14
CA PRO A 312 4.80 4.09 -3.73
C PRO A 312 3.62 3.15 -3.99
N TYR A 313 2.50 3.36 -3.28
CA TYR A 313 1.25 2.65 -3.49
C TYR A 313 0.11 3.65 -3.68
N MET A 314 -0.29 3.85 -4.92
CA MET A 314 -1.47 4.60 -5.33
C MET A 314 -2.56 3.60 -5.68
N TYR A 315 -3.80 3.88 -5.29
CA TYR A 315 -4.90 2.98 -5.60
C TYR A 315 -6.24 3.71 -5.74
N LEU A 316 -7.06 3.19 -6.65
CA LEU A 316 -8.47 3.50 -6.84
C LEU A 316 -9.19 2.16 -6.98
N LEU A 317 -9.96 1.79 -5.96
CA LEU A 317 -10.81 0.59 -5.96
C LEU A 317 -12.26 1.03 -6.01
N ALA A 318 -13.04 0.46 -6.92
CA ALA A 318 -14.50 0.54 -6.93
C ALA A 318 -15.10 -0.73 -6.30
N HIS A 319 -16.09 -0.54 -5.44
CA HIS A 319 -16.81 -1.54 -4.67
C HIS A 319 -18.28 -1.12 -4.61
N ASP A 320 -19.00 -1.24 -5.74
CA ASP A 320 -20.37 -0.74 -5.90
C ASP A 320 -20.52 0.73 -5.48
N ASP A 321 -21.31 0.99 -4.43
CA ASP A 321 -21.58 2.31 -3.86
C ASP A 321 -20.41 2.81 -2.97
N CYS A 322 -19.27 2.12 -2.94
CA CYS A 322 -18.07 2.54 -2.23
C CYS A 322 -16.85 2.63 -3.15
N SER A 323 -16.01 3.63 -2.95
CA SER A 323 -14.69 3.69 -3.57
C SER A 323 -13.61 3.98 -2.54
N ILE A 324 -12.44 3.36 -2.69
CA ILE A 324 -11.26 3.60 -1.86
C ILE A 324 -10.19 4.25 -2.72
N VAL A 325 -9.84 5.50 -2.38
CA VAL A 325 -8.86 6.30 -3.14
C VAL A 325 -7.72 6.70 -2.23
N GLY A 326 -6.50 6.26 -2.53
CA GLY A 326 -5.38 6.49 -1.63
C GLY A 326 -3.99 6.55 -2.26
N ALA A 327 -3.07 7.04 -1.44
CA ALA A 327 -1.66 7.27 -1.76
C ALA A 327 -0.80 6.87 -0.56
N SER A 328 -0.71 5.58 -0.30
CA SER A 328 -0.04 5.06 0.88
C SER A 328 1.50 5.07 0.73
N PRO A 329 2.23 5.59 1.72
CA PRO A 329 3.68 5.56 1.75
C PRO A 329 4.26 4.23 2.28
N GLU A 330 3.45 3.38 2.92
CA GLU A 330 3.93 2.31 3.80
C GLU A 330 3.39 0.93 3.41
N THR A 331 4.29 -0.05 3.30
CA THR A 331 3.94 -1.46 3.07
C THR A 331 3.47 -2.10 4.38
N LEU A 332 2.27 -2.70 4.38
CA LEU A 332 1.81 -3.56 5.48
C LEU A 332 2.61 -4.85 5.48
N VAL A 333 2.55 -5.58 4.37
CA VAL A 333 3.29 -6.82 4.13
C VAL A 333 3.50 -7.02 2.63
N SER A 334 4.64 -7.59 2.28
CA SER A 334 4.92 -8.09 0.94
C SER A 334 5.50 -9.49 1.05
N VAL A 335 4.85 -10.46 0.41
CA VAL A 335 5.31 -11.84 0.26
C VAL A 335 5.55 -12.07 -1.21
N LEU A 336 6.81 -12.32 -1.56
CA LEU A 336 7.21 -12.55 -2.94
C LEU A 336 8.07 -13.81 -3.02
N ASP A 337 7.56 -14.82 -3.71
CA ASP A 337 7.94 -16.22 -3.52
C ASP A 337 7.97 -16.58 -2.02
N GLU A 338 9.14 -16.96 -1.51
CA GLU A 338 9.34 -17.32 -0.10
C GLU A 338 9.86 -16.13 0.73
N SER A 339 9.87 -14.91 0.21
CA SER A 339 10.41 -13.73 0.91
C SER A 339 9.28 -12.88 1.49
N VAL A 340 9.15 -12.86 2.81
CA VAL A 340 8.26 -11.92 3.52
C VAL A 340 9.02 -10.65 3.91
N MET A 341 8.39 -9.50 3.73
CA MET A 341 8.94 -8.18 4.00
C MET A 341 7.90 -7.27 4.65
N VAL A 342 8.35 -6.44 5.60
CA VAL A 342 7.61 -5.30 6.13
C VAL A 342 8.52 -4.07 6.17
N ASN A 343 7.95 -2.88 5.98
CA ASN A 343 8.70 -1.61 5.95
C ASN A 343 8.18 -0.64 7.03
N PRO A 344 8.60 -0.76 8.30
CA PRO A 344 8.22 0.20 9.32
C PRO A 344 8.72 1.60 8.95
N ILE A 345 7.81 2.58 8.98
CA ILE A 345 8.11 4.00 8.76
C ILE A 345 7.80 4.79 10.03
N ALA A 346 8.75 5.59 10.48
CA ALA A 346 8.56 6.53 11.58
C ALA A 346 9.44 7.76 11.36
N GLY A 347 9.28 8.79 12.19
CA GLY A 347 9.97 10.05 12.02
C GLY A 347 9.54 10.79 10.75
N THR A 348 9.10 12.03 10.91
CA THR A 348 8.70 12.85 9.77
C THR A 348 9.32 14.22 9.91
N CYS A 349 9.95 14.70 8.84
CA CYS A 349 10.37 16.10 8.77
C CYS A 349 10.12 16.67 7.36
N PRO A 350 9.94 17.99 7.25
CA PRO A 350 9.72 18.63 5.95
C PRO A 350 10.96 18.51 5.07
N ARG A 351 10.76 18.57 3.75
CA ARG A 351 11.85 18.76 2.79
C ARG A 351 12.47 20.15 2.94
N GLY A 352 13.78 20.25 2.75
CA GLY A 352 14.50 21.52 2.80
C GLY A 352 14.32 22.34 1.51
N ALA A 353 14.46 23.67 1.58
CA ALA A 353 14.40 24.53 0.40
C ALA A 353 15.58 24.34 -0.56
N GLY A 354 16.59 23.58 -0.16
CA GLY A 354 17.69 23.14 -1.01
C GLY A 354 18.48 21.98 -0.40
N PRO A 355 19.41 21.35 -1.15
CA PRO A 355 20.04 20.08 -0.76
C PRO A 355 20.79 20.10 0.57
N VAL A 356 21.37 21.24 0.95
CA VAL A 356 22.10 21.40 2.21
C VAL A 356 21.15 21.42 3.39
N GLU A 357 20.08 22.20 3.28
CA GLU A 357 19.04 22.27 4.31
C GLU A 357 18.30 20.94 4.43
N ASP A 358 17.99 20.30 3.31
CA ASP A 358 17.32 19.00 3.25
C ASP A 358 18.10 17.92 4.02
N ARG A 359 19.43 17.86 3.82
CA ARG A 359 20.32 16.96 4.58
C ARG A 359 20.46 17.35 6.04
N ARG A 360 20.44 18.65 6.37
CA ARG A 360 20.47 19.11 7.76
C ARG A 360 19.23 18.63 8.50
N LEU A 361 18.04 18.83 7.92
CA LEU A 361 16.76 18.37 8.49
C LEU A 361 16.74 16.85 8.66
N ALA A 362 17.22 16.10 7.66
CA ALA A 362 17.35 14.64 7.75
C ALA A 362 18.29 14.22 8.88
N GLY A 363 19.45 14.90 9.01
CA GLY A 363 20.43 14.64 10.05
C GLY A 363 19.92 15.02 11.45
N GLU A 364 19.08 16.04 11.56
CA GLU A 364 18.41 16.44 12.81
C GLU A 364 17.39 15.37 13.24
N MET A 365 16.52 14.90 12.32
CA MET A 365 15.58 13.80 12.57
C MET A 365 16.30 12.51 12.96
N LEU A 366 17.37 12.13 12.25
CA LEU A 366 18.19 10.96 12.58
C LEU A 366 19.01 11.10 13.86
N ALA A 367 19.17 12.31 14.40
CA ALA A 367 19.86 12.56 15.65
C ALA A 367 18.89 12.75 16.82
N ASP A 368 17.59 12.83 16.55
CA ASP A 368 16.56 12.94 17.58
C ASP A 368 16.41 11.60 18.31
N ASP A 369 16.70 11.61 19.62
CA ASP A 369 16.63 10.40 20.44
C ASP A 369 15.20 9.88 20.60
N LYS A 370 14.17 10.74 20.48
CA LYS A 370 12.75 10.34 20.51
C LYS A 370 12.42 9.54 19.25
N GLU A 371 12.63 10.15 18.08
CA GLU A 371 12.31 9.54 16.77
C GLU A 371 13.04 8.21 16.56
N ARG A 372 14.32 8.14 16.98
CA ARG A 372 15.10 6.90 16.89
C ARG A 372 14.57 5.81 17.82
N ALA A 373 14.14 6.15 19.03
CA ALA A 373 13.62 5.18 19.98
C ALA A 373 12.28 4.60 19.50
N GLU A 374 11.39 5.48 19.04
CA GLU A 374 10.11 5.11 18.43
C GLU A 374 10.31 4.19 17.22
N HIS A 375 11.19 4.59 16.30
CA HIS A 375 11.51 3.80 15.11
C HIS A 375 12.10 2.43 15.46
N THR A 376 13.03 2.38 16.43
CA THR A 376 13.65 1.10 16.85
C THR A 376 12.60 0.14 17.40
N MET A 377 11.65 0.65 18.18
CA MET A 377 10.56 -0.15 18.73
C MET A 377 9.66 -0.72 17.63
N LEU A 378 9.32 0.09 16.61
CA LEU A 378 8.51 -0.36 15.47
C LEU A 378 9.25 -1.40 14.63
N VAL A 379 10.57 -1.26 14.45
CA VAL A 379 11.40 -2.30 13.82
C VAL A 379 11.37 -3.60 14.61
N ASP A 380 11.47 -3.54 15.94
CA ASP A 380 11.38 -4.72 16.78
C ASP A 380 9.99 -5.39 16.75
N LEU A 381 8.92 -4.60 16.63
CA LEU A 381 7.57 -5.11 16.42
C LEU A 381 7.45 -5.82 15.07
N GLY A 382 7.90 -5.19 13.98
CA GLY A 382 7.94 -5.82 12.65
C GLY A 382 8.76 -7.11 12.63
N ARG A 383 9.91 -7.15 13.33
CA ARG A 383 10.69 -8.38 13.51
C ARG A 383 9.92 -9.45 14.28
N ASN A 384 9.17 -9.07 15.31
CA ASN A 384 8.39 -10.02 16.10
C ASN A 384 7.23 -10.61 15.30
N ASP A 385 6.60 -9.80 14.46
CA ASP A 385 5.47 -10.21 13.62
C ASP A 385 5.95 -11.16 12.51
N VAL A 386 6.94 -10.74 11.72
CA VAL A 386 7.52 -11.58 10.65
C VAL A 386 8.09 -12.89 11.21
N ARG A 387 8.66 -12.88 12.42
CA ARG A 387 9.21 -14.09 13.06
C ARG A 387 8.17 -15.20 13.26
N ARG A 388 6.87 -14.89 13.35
CA ARG A 388 5.82 -15.88 13.61
C ARG A 388 5.67 -16.88 12.45
N VAL A 389 5.96 -16.43 11.23
CA VAL A 389 5.78 -17.20 9.99
C VAL A 389 7.09 -17.54 9.29
N ALA A 390 8.21 -16.99 9.78
CA ALA A 390 9.52 -17.14 9.19
C ALA A 390 10.27 -18.42 9.61
N GLU A 391 11.14 -18.91 8.73
CA GLU A 391 12.14 -19.93 9.07
C GLU A 391 13.03 -19.47 10.25
N PRO A 392 13.34 -20.36 11.20
CA PRO A 392 14.21 -20.02 12.33
C PRO A 392 15.57 -19.47 11.89
N GLY A 393 15.84 -18.21 12.20
CA GLY A 393 17.11 -17.54 11.91
C GLY A 393 17.18 -16.84 10.55
N SER A 394 16.10 -16.81 9.77
CA SER A 394 16.04 -16.08 8.49
C SER A 394 15.72 -14.59 8.64
N VAL A 395 15.09 -14.17 9.75
CA VAL A 395 14.70 -12.77 10.02
C VAL A 395 15.91 -11.83 10.06
N ARG A 396 15.90 -10.81 9.21
CA ARG A 396 16.96 -9.80 9.05
C ARG A 396 16.36 -8.39 9.01
N VAL A 397 17.20 -7.43 9.39
CA VAL A 397 16.94 -6.01 9.14
C VAL A 397 17.94 -5.58 8.08
N ASP A 398 17.53 -5.59 6.81
CA ASP A 398 18.42 -5.35 5.67
C ASP A 398 18.83 -3.88 5.57
N GLU A 399 17.88 -2.99 5.86
CA GLU A 399 18.08 -1.53 5.90
C GLU A 399 17.57 -1.01 7.24
N PHE A 400 18.41 -0.25 7.95
CA PHE A 400 18.08 0.26 9.28
C PHE A 400 18.28 1.78 9.34
N MET A 401 17.23 2.48 9.74
CA MET A 401 17.16 3.94 9.83
C MET A 401 17.63 4.67 8.56
N GLY A 402 17.18 4.20 7.40
CA GLY A 402 17.36 4.87 6.11
C GLY A 402 16.49 6.12 6.02
N VAL A 403 16.91 7.12 5.25
CA VAL A 403 16.09 8.33 5.00
C VAL A 403 15.38 8.18 3.67
N LEU A 404 14.06 8.02 3.71
CA LEU A 404 13.21 7.98 2.54
C LEU A 404 12.65 9.38 2.26
N LYS A 405 12.79 9.86 1.02
CA LYS A 405 12.40 11.23 0.64
C LYS A 405 11.22 11.22 -0.30
N TYR A 406 10.15 11.93 0.07
CA TYR A 406 9.00 12.24 -0.78
C TYR A 406 9.02 13.70 -1.22
N SER A 407 8.03 14.12 -2.01
CA SER A 407 7.94 15.48 -2.56
C SER A 407 7.95 16.57 -1.49
N HIS A 408 7.23 16.36 -0.37
CA HIS A 408 7.03 17.38 0.67
C HIS A 408 7.64 17.02 2.03
N VAL A 409 7.85 15.73 2.30
CA VAL A 409 8.37 15.20 3.57
C VAL A 409 9.48 14.16 3.34
N GLN A 410 10.23 13.85 4.39
CA GLN A 410 11.13 12.70 4.43
C GLN A 410 10.98 11.96 5.77
N HIS A 411 11.19 10.65 5.75
CA HIS A 411 10.96 9.75 6.88
C HIS A 411 12.16 8.85 7.19
N ILE A 412 12.16 8.28 8.40
CA ILE A 412 13.01 7.15 8.76
C ILE A 412 12.29 5.87 8.31
N GLU A 413 12.97 5.06 7.52
CA GLU A 413 12.48 3.77 7.05
C GLU A 413 13.43 2.66 7.49
N SER A 414 12.90 1.47 7.72
CA SER A 414 13.69 0.24 7.82
C SER A 414 13.01 -0.89 7.09
N THR A 415 13.80 -1.86 6.67
CA THR A 415 13.32 -3.03 5.93
C THR A 415 13.60 -4.28 6.74
N VAL A 416 12.54 -4.95 7.18
CA VAL A 416 12.62 -6.25 7.86
C VAL A 416 12.21 -7.32 6.86
N THR A 417 13.07 -8.32 6.67
CA THR A 417 12.84 -9.44 5.74
C THR A 417 13.01 -10.77 6.44
N ALA A 418 12.38 -11.80 5.91
CA ALA A 418 12.64 -13.18 6.28
C ALA A 418 12.28 -14.16 5.16
N THR A 419 12.76 -15.39 5.28
CA THR A 419 12.28 -16.51 4.47
C THR A 419 11.05 -17.09 5.16
N LEU A 420 9.93 -17.17 4.45
CA LEU A 420 8.68 -17.80 4.88
C LEU A 420 8.93 -19.29 5.13
N ALA A 421 8.40 -19.84 6.22
CA ALA A 421 8.58 -21.26 6.53
C ALA A 421 7.69 -22.15 5.65
N GLU A 422 8.13 -23.38 5.35
CA GLU A 422 7.48 -24.35 4.45
C GLU A 422 5.98 -24.65 4.72
N HIS A 423 5.47 -24.31 5.91
CA HIS A 423 4.08 -24.55 6.32
C HIS A 423 3.24 -23.28 6.42
N HIS A 424 3.77 -22.14 5.98
CA HIS A 424 3.05 -20.88 5.93
C HIS A 424 2.95 -20.38 4.49
N ASP A 425 1.87 -19.67 4.22
CA ASP A 425 1.63 -18.99 2.95
C ASP A 425 1.54 -17.46 3.13
N ALA A 426 1.18 -16.76 2.06
CA ALA A 426 1.02 -15.32 2.11
C ALA A 426 -0.14 -14.85 2.98
N PHE A 427 -1.20 -15.65 3.13
CA PHE A 427 -2.31 -15.35 4.04
C PHE A 427 -1.84 -15.39 5.50
N ASP A 428 -1.04 -16.39 5.87
CA ASP A 428 -0.44 -16.47 7.21
C ASP A 428 0.47 -15.27 7.50
N ALA A 429 1.24 -14.83 6.51
CA ALA A 429 2.11 -13.66 6.64
C ALA A 429 1.30 -12.37 6.84
N THR A 430 0.21 -12.18 6.09
CA THR A 430 -0.73 -11.09 6.31
C THR A 430 -1.32 -11.16 7.71
N ARG A 431 -1.86 -12.31 8.13
CA ARG A 431 -2.40 -12.51 9.48
C ARG A 431 -1.38 -12.13 10.55
N ALA A 432 -0.16 -12.64 10.48
CA ALA A 432 0.87 -12.43 11.49
C ALA A 432 1.32 -10.97 11.63
N THR A 433 1.28 -10.21 10.53
CA THR A 433 1.71 -8.80 10.48
C THR A 433 0.58 -7.82 10.73
N PHE A 434 -0.68 -8.26 10.61
CA PHE A 434 -1.86 -7.41 10.77
C PHE A 434 -2.22 -7.13 12.25
N PRO A 435 -2.72 -5.93 12.58
CA PRO A 435 -2.52 -4.68 11.84
C PRO A 435 -1.08 -4.20 12.02
N ALA A 436 -0.68 -3.21 11.22
CA ALA A 436 0.64 -2.60 11.36
C ALA A 436 0.83 -1.98 12.76
N GLY A 437 2.04 -2.12 13.30
CA GLY A 437 2.44 -1.51 14.57
C GLY A 437 2.36 0.02 14.56
N THR A 438 2.63 0.63 13.41
CA THR A 438 2.54 2.08 13.15
C THR A 438 1.12 2.61 13.23
N LEU A 439 0.10 1.73 13.20
CA LEU A 439 -1.32 2.07 13.26
C LEU A 439 -2.02 1.49 14.49
N SER A 440 -1.33 0.74 15.34
CA SER A 440 -1.88 0.17 16.57
C SER A 440 -1.06 0.61 17.77
N GLY A 441 0.11 0.02 17.97
CA GLY A 441 1.03 0.36 19.05
C GLY A 441 1.79 -0.85 19.56
N ALA A 442 2.41 -0.70 20.72
CA ALA A 442 3.24 -1.74 21.33
C ALA A 442 3.04 -1.77 22.85
N PRO A 443 2.75 -2.93 23.48
CA PRO A 443 2.39 -4.21 22.87
C PRO A 443 1.09 -4.15 22.05
N LYS A 444 1.05 -4.84 20.90
CA LYS A 444 -0.01 -4.69 19.88
C LYS A 444 -1.43 -4.90 20.43
N ILE A 445 -1.72 -6.05 21.05
CA ILE A 445 -3.05 -6.38 21.57
C ILE A 445 -3.52 -5.35 22.60
N ARG A 446 -2.67 -4.99 23.57
CA ARG A 446 -3.03 -4.02 24.61
C ARG A 446 -3.27 -2.62 24.04
N ALA A 447 -2.50 -2.21 23.03
CA ALA A 447 -2.73 -0.94 22.35
C ALA A 447 -4.07 -0.93 21.61
N MET A 448 -4.47 -2.04 20.99
CA MET A 448 -5.76 -2.17 20.30
C MET A 448 -6.96 -2.14 21.26
N GLU A 449 -6.87 -2.77 22.44
CA GLU A 449 -7.89 -2.63 23.51
C GLU A 449 -8.08 -1.16 23.91
N ILE A 450 -6.97 -0.41 24.08
CA ILE A 450 -7.02 1.02 24.42
C ILE A 450 -7.59 1.86 23.28
N ILE A 451 -7.30 1.49 22.02
CA ILE A 451 -7.88 2.15 20.84
C ILE A 451 -9.39 1.97 20.82
N ASP A 452 -9.89 0.76 21.02
CA ASP A 452 -11.33 0.46 21.11
C ASP A 452 -12.01 1.27 22.23
N GLU A 453 -11.38 1.36 23.40
CA GLU A 453 -11.91 2.13 24.54
C GLU A 453 -11.96 3.65 24.28
N LEU A 454 -11.01 4.20 23.51
CA LEU A 454 -10.81 5.65 23.40
C LEU A 454 -11.31 6.27 22.09
N GLU A 455 -11.41 5.50 21.00
CA GLU A 455 -11.93 6.00 19.73
C GLU A 455 -13.47 5.98 19.69
N ARG A 456 -14.05 6.94 18.96
CA ARG A 456 -15.51 7.18 18.94
C ARG A 456 -16.28 6.20 18.05
N SER A 457 -15.60 5.57 17.12
CA SER A 457 -16.19 4.72 16.10
C SER A 457 -15.15 3.75 15.56
N PRO A 458 -15.57 2.61 14.97
CA PRO A 458 -14.68 1.70 14.27
C PRO A 458 -13.94 2.39 13.13
N ARG A 459 -12.81 1.81 12.73
CA ARG A 459 -11.92 2.42 11.75
C ARG A 459 -12.29 2.04 10.31
N GLY A 460 -12.98 0.92 10.11
CA GLY A 460 -13.23 0.40 8.77
C GLY A 460 -11.91 0.22 8.02
N PRO A 461 -11.79 0.70 6.77
CA PRO A 461 -10.56 0.58 6.00
C PRO A 461 -9.32 1.20 6.66
N TYR A 462 -9.45 2.30 7.43
CA TYR A 462 -8.28 3.05 7.94
C TYR A 462 -7.39 2.19 8.86
N GLY A 463 -6.10 2.12 8.54
CA GLY A 463 -5.13 1.30 9.27
C GLY A 463 -5.18 -0.19 8.97
N GLY A 464 -6.07 -0.61 8.05
CA GLY A 464 -6.09 -1.93 7.43
C GLY A 464 -5.05 -2.05 6.30
N GLY A 465 -5.30 -2.95 5.35
CA GLY A 465 -4.47 -3.18 4.17
C GLY A 465 -5.26 -3.08 2.86
N VAL A 466 -4.65 -2.56 1.80
CA VAL A 466 -5.17 -2.64 0.43
C VAL A 466 -4.12 -3.25 -0.48
N GLY A 467 -4.53 -4.15 -1.36
CA GLY A 467 -3.56 -4.96 -2.08
C GLY A 467 -4.16 -6.18 -2.76
N PHE A 468 -3.33 -7.20 -2.93
CA PHE A 468 -3.72 -8.42 -3.62
C PHE A 468 -3.06 -9.68 -3.05
N TYR A 469 -3.72 -10.81 -3.31
CA TYR A 469 -3.17 -12.16 -3.32
C TYR A 469 -3.17 -12.67 -4.77
N SER A 470 -2.01 -13.02 -5.30
CA SER A 470 -1.85 -13.50 -6.67
C SER A 470 -1.97 -15.01 -6.77
N TRP A 471 -2.39 -15.54 -7.93
CA TRP A 471 -2.31 -16.98 -8.23
C TRP A 471 -0.90 -17.55 -8.00
N SER A 472 0.17 -16.74 -8.12
CA SER A 472 1.55 -17.16 -7.84
C SER A 472 1.79 -17.50 -6.36
N GLY A 473 0.89 -17.14 -5.45
CA GLY A 473 1.07 -17.23 -4.01
C GLY A 473 1.71 -15.96 -3.42
N ASP A 474 2.00 -14.96 -4.26
CA ASP A 474 2.51 -13.66 -3.82
C ASP A 474 1.39 -12.82 -3.19
N ALA A 475 1.76 -11.94 -2.26
CA ALA A 475 0.88 -10.92 -1.73
C ALA A 475 1.61 -9.58 -1.56
N VAL A 476 0.90 -8.50 -1.86
CA VAL A 476 1.40 -7.14 -1.60
C VAL A 476 0.27 -6.32 -1.05
N PHE A 477 0.44 -5.82 0.18
CA PHE A 477 -0.52 -4.94 0.85
C PHE A 477 0.17 -3.66 1.30
N ALA A 478 -0.43 -2.53 0.94
CA ALA A 478 -0.10 -1.23 1.51
C ALA A 478 -1.03 -0.94 2.70
N ILE A 479 -0.53 -0.21 3.70
CA ILE A 479 -1.38 0.22 4.81
C ILE A 479 -2.36 1.27 4.31
N VAL A 480 -3.63 1.19 4.72
CA VAL A 480 -4.64 2.19 4.36
C VAL A 480 -4.48 3.46 5.19
N ILE A 481 -3.61 4.35 4.70
CA ILE A 481 -3.35 5.70 5.22
C ILE A 481 -3.24 6.68 4.04
N ARG A 482 -3.38 7.99 4.31
CA ARG A 482 -3.45 9.02 3.25
C ARG A 482 -4.48 8.65 2.17
N THR A 483 -5.61 8.16 2.65
CA THR A 483 -6.70 7.56 1.88
C THR A 483 -7.99 8.26 2.24
N ALA A 484 -8.91 8.35 1.29
CA ALA A 484 -10.31 8.58 1.60
C ALA A 484 -11.18 7.41 1.11
N THR A 485 -12.19 7.08 1.89
CA THR A 485 -13.32 6.27 1.42
C THR A 485 -14.41 7.21 0.91
N VAL A 486 -15.00 6.89 -0.23
CA VAL A 486 -16.13 7.60 -0.81
C VAL A 486 -17.32 6.65 -0.77
N GLU A 487 -18.30 6.92 0.08
CA GLU A 487 -19.55 6.16 0.14
C GLU A 487 -20.63 6.97 -0.57
N SER A 488 -21.18 6.44 -1.66
CA SER A 488 -22.26 7.04 -2.44
C SER A 488 -23.64 6.66 -1.89
N GLY A 489 -24.67 7.41 -2.28
CA GLY A 489 -26.05 7.09 -1.90
C GLY A 489 -26.41 7.34 -0.43
N VAL A 490 -25.61 8.13 0.31
CA VAL A 490 -25.82 8.35 1.74
C VAL A 490 -27.10 9.14 1.98
N ASP A 491 -27.97 8.62 2.86
CA ASP A 491 -29.16 9.34 3.31
C ASP A 491 -28.74 10.61 4.07
N PRO A 492 -29.15 11.82 3.64
CA PRO A 492 -28.88 13.05 4.39
C PRO A 492 -29.33 13.02 5.85
N ALA A 493 -30.34 12.20 6.19
CA ALA A 493 -30.80 12.01 7.56
C ALA A 493 -29.85 11.15 8.43
N ALA A 494 -28.96 10.36 7.80
CA ALA A 494 -27.93 9.56 8.46
C ALA A 494 -26.66 10.37 8.79
N VAL A 495 -26.58 11.63 8.37
CA VAL A 495 -25.47 12.52 8.71
C VAL A 495 -25.54 12.88 10.21
N PRO A 496 -24.51 12.57 11.02
CA PRO A 496 -24.57 12.70 12.48
C PRO A 496 -24.88 14.13 12.96
N ASP A 497 -24.39 15.13 12.24
CA ASP A 497 -24.70 16.54 12.45
C ASP A 497 -25.39 17.12 11.21
N ALA A 498 -26.71 16.97 11.14
CA ALA A 498 -27.50 17.48 10.01
C ALA A 498 -27.37 19.01 9.82
N ALA A 499 -26.85 19.77 10.80
CA ALA A 499 -26.56 21.19 10.62
C ALA A 499 -25.22 21.44 9.91
N ALA A 500 -24.35 20.42 9.81
CA ALA A 500 -23.07 20.48 9.11
C ALA A 500 -23.21 20.35 7.58
N VAL A 501 -24.40 19.96 7.10
CA VAL A 501 -24.73 19.85 5.67
C VAL A 501 -25.75 20.92 5.31
N ASP A 502 -25.47 21.69 4.25
CA ASP A 502 -26.45 22.61 3.68
C ASP A 502 -27.54 21.80 2.97
N ALA A 503 -28.73 21.73 3.57
CA ALA A 503 -29.85 20.95 3.05
C ALA A 503 -30.36 21.43 1.68
N ASP A 504 -30.27 22.73 1.39
CA ASP A 504 -30.68 23.27 0.10
C ASP A 504 -29.64 22.92 -0.98
N ALA A 505 -28.35 22.95 -0.63
CA ALA A 505 -27.27 22.52 -1.52
C ALA A 505 -27.28 21.00 -1.75
N ALA A 506 -27.47 20.19 -0.70
CA ALA A 506 -27.57 18.73 -0.79
C ALA A 506 -28.77 18.31 -1.67
N ALA A 507 -29.90 19.00 -1.57
CA ALA A 507 -31.06 18.77 -2.44
C ALA A 507 -30.85 19.22 -3.90
N ALA A 508 -29.82 20.02 -4.17
CA ALA A 508 -29.46 20.50 -5.49
C ALA A 508 -28.37 19.67 -6.17
N ILE A 509 -27.78 18.69 -5.48
CA ILE A 509 -26.82 17.74 -6.06
C ILE A 509 -27.53 16.95 -7.17
N ASP A 510 -26.92 16.94 -8.36
CA ASP A 510 -27.33 16.08 -9.45
C ASP A 510 -26.74 14.68 -9.21
N GLY A 511 -27.54 13.77 -8.65
CA GLY A 511 -27.10 12.42 -8.32
C GLY A 511 -27.29 12.07 -6.84
N SER A 512 -26.35 11.28 -6.31
CA SER A 512 -26.37 10.79 -4.94
C SER A 512 -25.49 11.65 -4.03
N LEU A 513 -25.84 11.75 -2.74
CA LEU A 513 -24.99 12.41 -1.76
C LEU A 513 -23.88 11.44 -1.35
N ASP A 514 -22.63 11.84 -1.59
CA ASP A 514 -21.45 11.08 -1.19
C ASP A 514 -20.97 11.53 0.20
N ARG A 515 -20.43 10.59 0.96
CA ARG A 515 -19.68 10.81 2.20
C ARG A 515 -18.23 10.42 1.98
N ILE A 516 -17.34 11.40 2.07
CA ILE A 516 -15.91 11.23 1.92
C ILE A 516 -15.28 11.22 3.31
N THR A 517 -14.77 10.07 3.76
CA THR A 517 -14.10 9.94 5.07
C THR A 517 -12.59 9.98 4.89
N VAL A 518 -11.92 10.96 5.49
CA VAL A 518 -10.46 11.05 5.59
C VAL A 518 -10.06 10.84 7.05
N GLN A 519 -9.18 9.89 7.33
CA GLN A 519 -8.76 9.54 8.69
C GLN A 519 -7.25 9.54 8.84
N ALA A 520 -6.76 10.05 9.98
CA ALA A 520 -5.36 10.04 10.33
C ALA A 520 -5.18 9.91 11.85
N GLY A 521 -4.00 9.41 12.23
CA GLY A 521 -3.64 9.14 13.62
C GLY A 521 -2.22 9.55 13.95
N ALA A 522 -1.95 9.63 15.26
CA ALA A 522 -0.67 10.03 15.82
C ALA A 522 -0.22 9.03 16.89
N GLY A 523 1.10 8.81 16.94
CA GLY A 523 1.74 7.92 17.91
C GLY A 523 1.82 8.59 19.28
N ILE A 524 1.17 8.00 20.28
CA ILE A 524 1.11 8.53 21.63
C ILE A 524 2.16 7.85 22.50
N VAL A 525 3.08 8.65 23.03
CA VAL A 525 4.17 8.25 23.92
C VAL A 525 4.19 9.12 25.18
N ALA A 526 5.06 8.81 26.13
CA ALA A 526 5.08 9.44 27.46
C ALA A 526 5.21 10.99 27.41
N ASP A 527 5.92 11.53 26.41
CA ASP A 527 6.16 12.95 26.23
C ASP A 527 5.25 13.64 25.20
N SER A 528 4.29 12.92 24.61
CA SER A 528 3.32 13.48 23.65
C SER A 528 2.58 14.71 24.19
N ASP A 529 2.35 15.72 23.37
CA ASP A 529 1.55 16.89 23.74
C ASP A 529 0.18 16.81 23.03
N PRO A 530 -0.95 16.76 23.76
CA PRO A 530 -2.27 16.54 23.14
C PRO A 530 -2.60 17.49 21.98
N THR A 531 -2.19 18.75 22.08
CA THR A 531 -2.41 19.73 21.02
C THR A 531 -1.51 19.44 19.81
N ALA A 532 -0.23 19.14 20.03
CA ALA A 532 0.69 18.78 18.95
C ALA A 532 0.23 17.51 18.21
N GLU A 533 -0.23 16.48 18.94
CA GLU A 533 -0.73 15.24 18.32
C GLU A 533 -1.99 15.50 17.49
N PHE A 534 -2.85 16.43 17.92
CA PHE A 534 -4.00 16.87 17.12
C PHE A 534 -3.55 17.56 15.83
N GLU A 535 -2.59 18.49 15.93
CA GLU A 535 -2.04 19.21 14.77
C GLU A 535 -1.34 18.26 13.78
N GLU A 536 -0.67 17.22 14.28
CA GLU A 536 -0.08 16.18 13.45
C GLU A 536 -1.13 15.41 12.64
N THR A 537 -2.28 15.06 13.26
CA THR A 537 -3.36 14.41 12.49
C THR A 537 -3.93 15.31 11.39
N GLU A 538 -4.07 16.63 11.62
CA GLU A 538 -4.44 17.56 10.53
C GLU A 538 -3.39 17.52 9.41
N SER A 539 -2.11 17.66 9.75
CA SER A 539 -1.00 17.63 8.77
C SER A 539 -0.94 16.33 7.97
N LYS A 540 -1.29 15.19 8.56
CA LYS A 540 -1.36 13.89 7.88
C LYS A 540 -2.55 13.77 6.93
N MET A 541 -3.65 14.49 7.19
CA MET A 541 -4.82 14.56 6.29
C MET A 541 -4.65 15.59 5.17
N ASP A 542 -3.82 16.62 5.37
CA ASP A 542 -3.67 17.76 4.44
C ASP A 542 -3.43 17.34 2.98
N GLY A 543 -2.62 16.31 2.72
CA GLY A 543 -2.36 15.84 1.36
C GLY A 543 -3.62 15.34 0.64
N THR A 544 -4.45 14.58 1.36
CA THR A 544 -5.72 14.04 0.85
C THR A 544 -6.78 15.15 0.74
N LEU A 545 -6.87 16.03 1.73
CA LEU A 545 -7.80 17.16 1.72
C LEU A 545 -7.48 18.18 0.63
N ALA A 546 -6.20 18.51 0.44
CA ALA A 546 -5.77 19.43 -0.62
C ALA A 546 -6.07 18.89 -2.04
N ALA A 547 -6.08 17.58 -2.21
CA ALA A 547 -6.49 16.95 -3.46
C ALA A 547 -8.01 17.11 -3.71
N LEU A 548 -8.84 16.96 -2.67
CA LEU A 548 -10.29 17.25 -2.75
C LEU A 548 -10.52 18.75 -3.04
N GLU A 549 -9.88 19.64 -2.29
CA GLU A 549 -9.99 21.10 -2.48
C GLU A 549 -9.58 21.54 -3.90
N ARG A 550 -8.61 20.86 -4.51
CA ARG A 550 -8.15 21.14 -5.89
C ARG A 550 -9.26 20.89 -6.92
N ILE A 551 -10.15 19.93 -6.67
CA ILE A 551 -11.25 19.58 -7.57
C ILE A 551 -12.60 20.23 -7.19
N GLU A 552 -12.70 20.87 -6.01
CA GLU A 552 -13.89 21.66 -5.62
C GLU A 552 -14.17 22.81 -6.61
N ASP A 553 -13.12 23.46 -7.13
CA ASP A 553 -13.22 24.66 -7.98
C ASP A 553 -13.32 24.38 -9.50
N GLY A 554 -13.27 23.11 -9.92
CA GLY A 554 -13.18 22.70 -11.33
C GLY A 554 -14.36 23.15 -12.19
N ALA A 555 -15.56 23.23 -11.60
CA ALA A 555 -16.77 23.68 -12.29
C ALA A 555 -16.78 25.18 -12.61
N ALA A 556 -16.05 26.02 -11.86
CA ALA A 556 -16.03 27.47 -12.07
C ALA A 556 -15.05 27.95 -13.15
N ARG A 557 -14.08 27.11 -13.54
CA ARG A 557 -13.00 27.50 -14.48
C ARG A 557 -13.22 27.02 -15.93
N GLY A 558 -14.28 26.25 -16.19
CA GLY A 558 -14.64 25.75 -17.53
C GLY A 558 -15.14 26.81 -18.52
N GLU A 559 -15.52 28.01 -18.08
CA GLU A 559 -16.10 29.04 -18.96
C GLU A 559 -15.18 30.25 -19.26
N GLY A 560 -13.93 30.28 -18.78
CA GLY A 560 -13.08 31.44 -19.05
C GLY A 560 -11.62 31.30 -18.70
N GLU A 561 -10.85 30.58 -19.51
CA GLU A 561 -9.53 31.01 -20.02
C GLU A 561 -8.97 29.93 -20.98
N ARG A 562 -9.47 29.85 -22.22
CA ARG A 562 -8.74 29.11 -23.28
C ARG A 562 -7.53 29.95 -23.72
N ALA A 563 -6.42 29.85 -22.99
CA ALA A 563 -5.12 30.30 -23.47
C ALA A 563 -4.38 29.11 -24.10
N ALA A 564 -4.22 29.16 -25.43
CA ALA A 564 -3.51 28.12 -26.19
C ALA A 564 -2.04 27.99 -25.74
N PRO A 565 -1.48 26.77 -25.68
CA PRO A 565 -0.06 26.60 -25.45
C PRO A 565 0.71 27.06 -26.68
N ALA A 566 1.74 27.88 -26.46
CA ALA A 566 2.65 28.31 -27.50
C ALA A 566 3.59 27.17 -27.88
N ASP A 567 3.52 26.80 -29.16
CA ASP A 567 4.32 25.84 -29.89
C ASP A 567 5.84 26.06 -29.70
N ALA A 568 6.55 24.99 -29.35
CA ALA A 568 8.01 24.99 -29.24
C ALA A 568 8.58 23.72 -29.89
N THR A 569 8.45 23.62 -31.21
CA THR A 569 9.32 22.74 -32.01
C THR A 569 10.51 23.52 -32.57
N ALA A 570 11.65 22.84 -32.52
CA ALA A 570 12.97 23.32 -32.84
C ALA A 570 13.23 23.43 -34.36
N GLU A 571 14.06 24.40 -34.76
CA GLU A 571 14.87 24.28 -35.97
C GLU A 571 16.34 24.64 -35.67
N ARG A 572 17.19 23.62 -35.72
CA ARG A 572 18.63 23.78 -36.02
C ARG A 572 18.77 24.04 -37.52
N SER A 573 19.50 25.09 -37.92
CA SER A 573 20.45 25.06 -39.04
C SER A 573 21.27 26.35 -39.18
N ALA A 574 22.59 26.18 -39.04
CA ALA A 574 23.65 26.66 -39.92
C ALA A 574 23.83 28.16 -40.29
N GLN A 575 25.07 28.60 -40.03
CA GLN A 575 25.99 29.34 -40.92
C GLN A 575 25.98 30.87 -41.00
N GLY A 576 27.19 31.42 -40.80
CA GLY A 576 27.72 32.69 -41.36
C GLY A 576 27.26 33.93 -40.59
N GLY A 577 28.12 34.73 -39.98
CA GLY A 577 29.33 35.32 -40.53
C GLY A 577 29.06 36.81 -40.82
N GLY A 578 29.87 37.71 -40.26
CA GLY A 578 29.97 39.09 -40.73
C GLY A 578 29.55 40.17 -39.73
N ASP A 579 30.57 40.83 -39.18
CA ASP A 579 30.79 42.29 -39.19
C ASP A 579 29.65 43.27 -38.86
N GLY A 580 29.97 44.24 -37.99
CA GLY A 580 29.52 45.62 -38.20
C GLY A 580 29.03 46.37 -36.98
N GLU A 581 29.94 47.16 -36.40
CA GLU A 581 29.77 48.56 -35.99
C GLU A 581 28.65 48.97 -34.99
N GLY A 582 29.07 49.67 -33.93
CA GLY A 582 28.22 50.47 -33.03
C GLY A 582 27.59 51.71 -33.72
N PRO A 583 27.12 52.76 -33.00
CA PRO A 583 27.76 53.31 -31.79
C PRO A 583 26.80 53.87 -30.68
N ALA A 584 27.44 54.25 -29.55
CA ALA A 584 27.29 55.43 -28.66
C ALA A 584 25.89 56.07 -28.41
N THR A 585 25.56 56.64 -27.24
CA THR A 585 26.28 57.64 -26.41
C THR A 585 25.56 57.88 -25.07
N GLU A 586 26.35 58.30 -24.06
CA GLU A 586 26.05 59.29 -23.00
C GLU A 586 25.03 58.90 -21.89
N ASP A 587 25.22 59.21 -20.60
CA ASP A 587 26.02 60.26 -19.97
C ASP A 587 26.18 60.02 -18.44
N GLY A 588 27.16 60.69 -17.83
CA GLY A 588 27.11 61.15 -16.43
C GLY A 588 27.74 60.27 -15.34
N THR A 589 29.07 60.31 -15.12
CA THR A 589 29.78 61.15 -14.11
C THR A 589 29.40 60.90 -12.63
N SER A 590 30.31 60.27 -11.87
CA SER A 590 31.20 60.90 -10.87
C SER A 590 30.56 60.95 -9.47
N SER A 591 31.22 60.70 -8.35
CA SER A 591 32.63 60.49 -8.04
C SER A 591 32.76 60.30 -6.52
N GLU A 592 33.77 59.51 -6.12
CA GLU A 592 34.65 59.74 -4.97
C GLU A 592 34.06 59.66 -3.53
N GLY A 593 34.77 59.11 -2.55
CA GLY A 593 36.20 58.84 -2.52
C GLY A 593 36.68 58.10 -1.27
N ALA A 594 38.00 57.96 -1.28
CA ALA A 594 38.84 57.05 -0.53
C ALA A 594 38.91 57.23 0.99
N GLY A 595 39.24 56.11 1.64
CA GLY A 595 40.50 56.02 2.38
C GLY A 595 40.40 55.84 3.89
N ARG A 596 40.96 54.75 4.41
CA ARG A 596 42.20 54.74 5.22
C ARG A 596 42.50 53.36 5.82
N SER A 597 43.79 53.07 5.80
CA SER A 597 44.55 52.00 6.45
C SER A 597 44.67 52.16 7.97
N ALA A 598 44.87 51.05 8.71
CA ALA A 598 46.08 50.79 9.53
C ALA A 598 45.92 49.57 10.48
N ASP A 599 46.91 48.68 10.41
CA ASP A 599 47.63 47.94 11.46
C ASP A 599 46.94 47.45 12.75
N ALA A 600 47.12 46.15 13.04
CA ALA A 600 47.88 45.68 14.22
C ALA A 600 48.30 44.20 14.09
N ALA A 601 49.57 43.95 14.42
CA ALA A 601 50.28 42.67 14.41
C ALA A 601 50.01 41.84 15.69
N ALA A 602 49.99 40.51 15.58
CA ALA A 602 50.96 39.54 16.11
C ALA A 602 50.99 39.35 17.64
N ASP A 603 50.78 38.11 18.09
CA ASP A 603 51.75 37.43 18.95
C ASP A 603 51.62 35.90 18.87
N ASP A 604 52.79 35.29 18.95
CA ASP A 604 53.23 33.91 18.75
C ASP A 604 53.40 33.26 20.13
N GLU A 605 53.11 31.96 20.28
CA GLU A 605 54.01 31.04 21.00
C GLU A 605 53.50 29.58 20.99
N ALA A 606 54.42 28.71 20.57
CA ALA A 606 54.33 27.26 20.55
C ALA A 606 54.73 26.64 21.91
N HIS A 607 54.28 25.41 22.19
CA HIS A 607 55.18 24.36 22.70
C HIS A 607 54.62 22.93 22.53
N ARG A 608 55.55 22.04 22.16
CA ARG A 608 55.47 20.59 21.88
C ARG A 608 55.47 19.70 23.15
N ALA A 609 55.21 18.40 22.88
CA ALA A 609 55.65 17.17 23.57
C ALA A 609 54.76 16.71 24.75
N GLU A 610 54.47 15.42 24.99
CA GLU A 610 55.10 14.14 24.62
C GLU A 610 54.13 12.97 24.93
N GLU A 611 54.35 11.79 24.33
CA GLU A 611 53.68 10.50 24.62
C GLU A 611 53.91 10.00 26.07
N PRO A 612 53.24 8.91 26.49
CA PRO A 612 54.00 7.66 26.56
C PRO A 612 53.24 6.38 26.14
N ALA A 613 54.02 5.42 25.65
CA ALA A 613 53.70 4.01 25.49
C ALA A 613 54.40 3.15 26.57
N SER A 614 53.75 2.05 26.99
CA SER A 614 54.35 0.79 27.49
C SER A 614 53.22 -0.23 27.68
N ASP A 615 53.01 -1.20 26.79
CA ASP A 615 53.63 -2.54 26.72
C ASP A 615 53.50 -3.40 27.98
N GLN A 616 52.65 -4.46 27.92
CA GLN A 616 53.03 -5.83 28.27
C GLN A 616 51.93 -6.88 27.97
N ARG A 617 52.20 -7.71 26.94
CA ARG A 617 52.19 -9.20 26.90
C ARG A 617 50.96 -10.02 27.37
N GLU A 618 50.28 -10.62 26.37
CA GLU A 618 49.90 -12.05 26.13
C GLU A 618 50.04 -13.13 27.24
N PRO A 619 49.34 -14.29 27.21
CA PRO A 619 48.89 -15.00 25.99
C PRO A 619 47.53 -15.76 26.00
N ALA A 620 47.15 -16.18 24.79
CA ALA A 620 46.22 -17.25 24.49
C ALA A 620 46.69 -18.63 25.02
N VAL A 621 45.72 -19.50 25.34
CA VAL A 621 45.96 -20.95 25.51
C VAL A 621 44.89 -21.72 24.73
N SER A 622 45.39 -22.42 23.72
CA SER A 622 44.81 -23.57 23.04
C SER A 622 44.74 -24.80 23.97
N GLY A 623 43.75 -25.67 23.79
CA GLY A 623 43.71 -26.99 24.41
C GLY A 623 42.70 -27.92 23.76
N ASP A 624 43.20 -28.73 22.82
CA ASP A 624 42.57 -29.93 22.25
C ASP A 624 42.45 -31.09 23.26
N ASP A 625 41.70 -32.11 22.84
CA ASP A 625 41.65 -33.51 23.30
C ASP A 625 40.87 -33.87 24.60
N ALA A 626 39.78 -34.63 24.45
CA ALA A 626 39.85 -36.10 24.46
C ALA A 626 38.45 -36.78 24.50
N ALA A 627 38.31 -37.78 23.64
CA ALA A 627 37.24 -38.78 23.61
C ALA A 627 37.22 -39.71 24.84
N ARG A 628 36.02 -40.23 25.16
CA ARG A 628 35.68 -41.61 25.63
C ARG A 628 34.16 -41.65 25.90
N ASP A 629 33.34 -42.32 25.10
CA ASP A 629 33.11 -43.78 25.00
C ASP A 629 32.23 -44.35 26.14
N GLY A 630 31.08 -44.92 25.75
CA GLY A 630 30.47 -46.09 26.41
C GLY A 630 29.12 -45.93 27.14
N GLY A 631 28.05 -46.51 26.55
CA GLY A 631 26.83 -47.00 27.22
C GLY A 631 25.55 -46.32 26.74
N SER A 632 24.81 -46.76 25.70
CA SER A 632 23.98 -47.98 25.59
C SER A 632 23.29 -48.43 26.88
N VAL A 633 21.96 -48.39 26.91
CA VAL A 633 21.01 -49.46 27.35
C VAL A 633 19.57 -48.91 27.20
N ASP A 634 18.84 -49.53 26.26
CA ASP A 634 17.46 -50.07 26.31
C ASP A 634 16.29 -49.15 26.72
N GLU A 635 15.34 -48.89 25.80
CA GLU A 635 14.09 -49.65 25.59
C GLU A 635 13.17 -49.66 26.83
N GLU A 636 12.03 -48.95 26.74
CA GLU A 636 10.67 -49.46 27.02
C GLU A 636 9.64 -48.30 27.04
N GLN A 637 8.89 -48.17 25.95
CA GLN A 637 7.43 -47.97 26.00
C GLN A 637 6.78 -49.36 25.74
N PRO A 638 5.46 -49.62 25.95
CA PRO A 638 4.38 -48.72 26.39
C PRO A 638 3.49 -49.31 27.51
N ALA A 639 2.58 -48.53 28.08
CA ALA A 639 1.37 -49.07 28.69
C ALA A 639 0.18 -48.12 28.57
N THR A 640 -0.87 -48.71 28.02
CA THR A 640 -2.26 -48.28 27.80
C THR A 640 -3.09 -48.21 29.09
N ASP A 641 -4.05 -47.29 29.13
CA ASP A 641 -5.41 -47.39 29.71
C ASP A 641 -6.03 -45.99 29.53
N ASP A 642 -7.04 -45.74 28.69
CA ASP A 642 -8.40 -46.28 28.63
C ASP A 642 -9.18 -46.10 29.94
N THR A 643 -9.85 -44.95 30.11
CA THR A 643 -11.21 -44.92 30.67
C THR A 643 -11.94 -43.61 30.34
N ALA A 644 -13.05 -43.77 29.65
CA ALA A 644 -14.12 -42.80 29.51
C ALA A 644 -14.81 -42.53 30.85
N GLU A 645 -15.27 -41.29 31.07
CA GLU A 645 -16.49 -41.02 31.84
C GLU A 645 -17.24 -39.83 31.24
N GLN A 646 -18.42 -40.13 30.69
CA GLN A 646 -19.53 -39.21 30.50
C GLN A 646 -20.01 -38.72 31.87
N GLU A 647 -20.34 -37.44 32.02
CA GLU A 647 -21.57 -37.10 32.74
C GLU A 647 -22.17 -35.76 32.30
N VAL A 648 -23.50 -35.81 32.21
CA VAL A 648 -24.43 -34.81 31.71
C VAL A 648 -24.95 -33.97 32.87
N GLY A 649 -25.10 -32.66 32.65
CA GLY A 649 -26.26 -31.91 33.13
C GLY A 649 -26.00 -30.77 34.12
N ARG A 650 -26.15 -29.53 33.65
CA ARG A 650 -27.43 -28.79 33.75
C ARG A 650 -27.42 -27.52 32.93
#